data_AF-A0A0V8QCG1-F1
#
_entry.id   AF-A0A0V8QCG1-F1
#
_cell.length_a   1.000
_cell.length_b   1.000
_cell.length_c   1.000
_cell.angle_alpha   90.00
_cell.angle_beta   90.00
_cell.angle_gamma   90.00
#
_symmetry.space_group_name_H-M   'P 1'
#
loop_
_entity.id
_entity.type
_entity.pdbx_description
1 polymer ?
#
loop_
_entity_poly.entity_id
_entity_poly.type
_entity_poly.pdbx_seq_one_letter_code
_entity_poly.pdbx_strand_id
1 'polypeptide(L)'
;MQTVEGYEDFVKALMEVAPVPIGFEDIPGESKGYFHTEEKRIAVQENMSESQTLKTMVHEVAHSMLHNKELNKDMDAPVKDRNTKEVEAESIAYTVCQHFGIDTSDYSFGYIAGWSSGKEMTELKASLDTIRRTASELITGIEGQLQALQLERAMEQAQEKESLLLVQTTDLSEYSLLNVRGMDAQELVAALADMSEDDKLSVQAYLESKGAWTTEIANQDTKEFDEYHLDVRYFTDRDEIVDVSKIREQQAEENLSVMEKAEALIGAFEANKTLFTPEERNLIVNYAYKTDDFDKTKALAQKLALMEDKGLAGAGEVVAEAQAEIDELPGPMIGLYEMHDYGYDWSEMLPLTKDRALELWDDDYPIYLLHVDGSETMADDREEIEEHGGIFGIEKEDWMRERSLDRENDMEQENEPKQPVAVETVSEEKSQDTYKIYQLKSNDELWQYHFENLESLKAHDLKVEGKNYELKYEGEWTEGMHLEGIYTKFNIDRPEDFTGHSLSVGDIVVLNRDGKETAHFVDSVGFVEVPEFFLESVREQTREEVAESIEDGDEIIDLGDGREAVLAQIRGSKENEVLETEVQETEVQDTSGQDVQKQKPEVEITLTVAECGEFHNMGEFYENIPTVEEAIALFEKIPPERMNGIPAIGINLHRAGEEKYEDDCIDFANAKHIYLDVLQYMPDIANEPKAMEVVAELIAKLPDREIDGNLSPELEAKVWEKRLPQLSEEEKLAVEFDRLCFDCDRILYHDTVRNMSENVEELSQEIKTEGTERISDILREIVTEGVVPEEVERAKELLDKLSEYKPLAKVEEVEEQNYNMIDNVLNNGAEKAKKEADRKEMDKPRARVSLKERLAEKKAIIAGNDKAAETQENVKKNQREM
;
A
#
# COMPACT_ATOMS: atom_id res chain seq x y z
N MET A 1 -29.98 -14.85 7.06
CA MET A 1 -29.09 -15.82 6.40
C MET A 1 -27.91 -16.08 7.33
N GLN A 2 -27.25 -17.23 7.25
CA GLN A 2 -25.86 -17.33 7.71
C GLN A 2 -25.01 -16.77 6.56
N THR A 3 -24.24 -15.73 6.85
CA THR A 3 -23.14 -15.29 6.01
C THR A 3 -21.97 -16.27 6.17
N VAL A 4 -21.24 -16.52 5.10
CA VAL A 4 -20.03 -17.35 5.08
C VAL A 4 -18.82 -16.42 4.96
N GLU A 5 -17.91 -16.50 5.92
CA GLU A 5 -16.67 -15.74 5.91
C GLU A 5 -15.86 -16.08 4.65
N GLY A 6 -15.37 -15.06 3.93
CA GLY A 6 -14.65 -15.25 2.67
C GLY A 6 -15.49 -15.76 1.49
N TYR A 7 -16.83 -15.68 1.53
CA TYR A 7 -17.73 -16.21 0.49
C TYR A 7 -17.32 -15.85 -0.94
N GLU A 8 -17.01 -14.57 -1.21
CA GLU A 8 -16.65 -14.12 -2.57
C GLU A 8 -15.33 -14.71 -3.06
N ASP A 9 -14.31 -14.73 -2.20
CA ASP A 9 -13.00 -15.30 -2.53
C ASP A 9 -13.12 -16.82 -2.71
N PHE A 10 -14.01 -17.48 -1.97
CA PHE A 10 -14.34 -18.89 -2.16
C PHE A 10 -15.06 -19.15 -3.49
N VAL A 11 -15.97 -18.27 -3.90
CA VAL A 11 -16.63 -18.34 -5.22
C VAL A 11 -15.60 -18.16 -6.33
N LYS A 12 -14.70 -17.18 -6.24
CA LYS A 12 -13.60 -16.95 -7.20
C LYS A 12 -12.66 -18.15 -7.28
N ALA A 13 -12.18 -18.64 -6.13
CA ALA A 13 -11.32 -19.83 -6.05
C ALA A 13 -11.99 -21.06 -6.68
N LEU A 14 -13.28 -21.29 -6.44
CA LEU A 14 -14.03 -22.37 -7.10
C LEU A 14 -14.18 -22.19 -8.61
N MET A 15 -14.32 -20.95 -9.11
CA MET A 15 -14.40 -20.68 -10.55
C MET A 15 -13.10 -21.01 -11.27
N GLU A 16 -11.94 -20.70 -10.66
CA GLU A 16 -10.61 -21.02 -11.22
C GLU A 16 -10.26 -22.51 -11.08
N VAL A 17 -10.67 -23.17 -9.98
CA VAL A 17 -10.43 -24.60 -9.77
C VAL A 17 -11.35 -25.49 -10.63
N ALA A 18 -12.52 -24.99 -11.03
CA ALA A 18 -13.47 -25.78 -11.81
C ALA A 18 -12.93 -26.12 -13.22
N PRO A 19 -12.97 -27.39 -13.66
CA PRO A 19 -12.49 -27.79 -15.00
C PRO A 19 -13.40 -27.33 -16.14
N VAL A 20 -14.49 -26.61 -15.83
CA VAL A 20 -15.50 -26.06 -16.72
C VAL A 20 -16.08 -24.77 -16.13
N PRO A 21 -16.48 -23.78 -16.95
CA PRO A 21 -17.04 -22.53 -16.43
C PRO A 21 -18.28 -22.75 -15.56
N ILE A 22 -18.36 -22.03 -14.45
CA ILE A 22 -19.54 -21.93 -13.59
C ILE A 22 -20.34 -20.69 -14.00
N GLY A 23 -21.65 -20.83 -14.19
CA GLY A 23 -22.57 -19.72 -14.37
C GLY A 23 -23.74 -19.79 -13.39
N PHE A 24 -24.22 -18.63 -12.96
CA PHE A 24 -25.46 -18.49 -12.22
C PHE A 24 -26.62 -18.26 -13.21
N GLU A 25 -27.76 -18.90 -12.97
CA GLU A 25 -28.99 -18.75 -13.77
C GLU A 25 -30.23 -19.10 -12.92
N ASP A 26 -31.43 -18.67 -13.36
CA ASP A 26 -32.70 -19.13 -12.76
C ASP A 26 -33.11 -20.50 -13.33
N ILE A 27 -33.03 -21.55 -12.51
CA ILE A 27 -33.25 -22.95 -12.89
C ILE A 27 -34.67 -23.38 -12.49
N PRO A 28 -35.60 -23.57 -13.45
CA PRO A 28 -36.99 -23.85 -13.12
C PRO A 28 -37.20 -25.26 -12.54
N GLY A 29 -37.44 -25.35 -11.23
CA GLY A 29 -37.86 -26.59 -10.56
C GLY A 29 -37.41 -26.71 -9.11
N GLU A 30 -37.08 -27.94 -8.69
CA GLU A 30 -36.46 -28.24 -7.39
C GLU A 30 -34.93 -28.44 -7.50
N SER A 31 -34.36 -28.25 -8.69
CA SER A 31 -32.91 -28.38 -8.94
C SER A 31 -32.19 -27.11 -8.49
N LYS A 32 -31.10 -27.26 -7.74
CA LYS A 32 -30.28 -26.13 -7.25
C LYS A 32 -29.07 -25.85 -8.15
N GLY A 33 -28.69 -26.81 -8.99
CA GLY A 33 -27.60 -26.71 -9.96
C GLY A 33 -27.61 -27.94 -10.88
N TYR A 34 -26.75 -27.92 -11.89
CA TYR A 34 -26.44 -29.08 -12.74
C TYR A 34 -25.16 -28.88 -13.55
N PHE A 35 -24.36 -29.94 -13.70
CA PHE A 35 -23.28 -30.02 -14.70
C PHE A 35 -23.84 -30.42 -16.09
N HIS A 36 -23.75 -29.51 -17.07
CA HIS A 36 -24.22 -29.75 -18.44
C HIS A 36 -23.16 -30.45 -19.30
N THR A 37 -23.29 -31.78 -19.44
CA THR A 37 -22.25 -32.61 -20.09
C THR A 37 -21.93 -32.30 -21.56
N GLU A 38 -22.87 -31.75 -22.35
CA GLU A 38 -22.62 -31.42 -23.78
C GLU A 38 -22.00 -30.02 -23.95
N GLU A 39 -22.59 -28.99 -23.35
CA GLU A 39 -22.09 -27.61 -23.32
C GLU A 39 -20.82 -27.41 -22.47
N LYS A 40 -20.48 -28.36 -21.59
CA LYS A 40 -19.31 -28.32 -20.69
C LYS A 40 -19.27 -27.06 -19.82
N ARG A 41 -20.35 -26.84 -19.07
CA ARG A 41 -20.50 -25.79 -18.07
C ARG A 41 -21.25 -26.31 -16.85
N ILE A 42 -21.11 -25.61 -15.73
CA ILE A 42 -21.93 -25.79 -14.53
C ILE A 42 -22.94 -24.64 -14.47
N ALA A 43 -24.18 -24.98 -14.15
CA ALA A 43 -25.24 -24.02 -13.85
C ALA A 43 -25.59 -24.10 -12.36
N VAL A 44 -25.74 -22.96 -11.69
CA VAL A 44 -26.12 -22.86 -10.27
C VAL A 44 -27.29 -21.89 -10.12
N GLN A 45 -28.27 -22.25 -9.30
CA GLN A 45 -29.47 -21.45 -9.06
C GLN A 45 -29.11 -20.12 -8.38
N GLU A 46 -29.55 -19.02 -9.00
CA GLU A 46 -29.48 -17.68 -8.39
C GLU A 46 -30.35 -17.56 -7.12
N ASN A 47 -29.97 -16.64 -6.24
CA ASN A 47 -30.72 -16.26 -5.03
C ASN A 47 -30.85 -17.36 -3.95
N MET A 48 -29.92 -18.32 -3.91
CA MET A 48 -29.74 -19.23 -2.78
C MET A 48 -28.92 -18.57 -1.65
N SER A 49 -28.98 -19.12 -0.42
CA SER A 49 -28.09 -18.71 0.67
C SER A 49 -26.65 -19.15 0.40
N GLU A 50 -25.68 -18.34 0.79
CA GLU A 50 -24.23 -18.54 0.55
C GLU A 50 -23.75 -19.98 0.80
N SER A 51 -24.01 -20.55 1.98
CA SER A 51 -23.63 -21.95 2.31
C SER A 51 -24.26 -23.00 1.37
N GLN A 52 -25.48 -22.74 0.88
CA GLN A 52 -26.16 -23.59 -0.09
C GLN A 52 -25.60 -23.37 -1.51
N THR A 53 -25.25 -22.14 -1.87
CA THR A 53 -24.60 -21.80 -3.14
C THR A 53 -23.25 -22.51 -3.25
N LEU A 54 -22.38 -22.33 -2.26
CA LEU A 54 -21.06 -22.98 -2.20
C LEU A 54 -21.17 -24.50 -2.25
N LYS A 55 -22.03 -25.10 -1.40
CA LYS A 55 -22.29 -26.55 -1.44
C LYS A 55 -22.67 -27.02 -2.85
N THR A 56 -23.55 -26.28 -3.52
CA THR A 56 -24.04 -26.66 -4.86
C THR A 56 -22.95 -26.53 -5.90
N MET A 57 -22.14 -25.46 -5.85
CA MET A 57 -20.97 -25.29 -6.71
C MET A 57 -20.00 -26.47 -6.55
N VAL A 58 -19.58 -26.80 -5.33
CA VAL A 58 -18.66 -27.92 -5.08
C VAL A 58 -19.25 -29.26 -5.57
N HIS A 59 -20.54 -29.50 -5.36
CA HIS A 59 -21.23 -30.71 -5.82
C HIS A 59 -21.22 -30.85 -7.34
N GLU A 60 -21.52 -29.79 -8.08
CA GLU A 60 -21.50 -29.80 -9.55
C GLU A 60 -20.07 -29.80 -10.12
N VAL A 61 -19.11 -29.17 -9.43
CA VAL A 61 -17.67 -29.29 -9.76
C VAL A 61 -17.21 -30.75 -9.60
N ALA A 62 -17.56 -31.42 -8.50
CA ALA A 62 -17.27 -32.84 -8.31
C ALA A 62 -17.90 -33.73 -9.41
N HIS A 63 -19.13 -33.43 -9.84
CA HIS A 63 -19.74 -34.07 -11.01
C HIS A 63 -18.93 -33.83 -12.30
N SER A 64 -18.43 -32.61 -12.52
CA SER A 64 -17.64 -32.27 -13.70
C SER A 64 -16.28 -32.98 -13.75
N MET A 65 -15.60 -33.14 -12.61
CA MET A 65 -14.34 -33.89 -12.49
C MET A 65 -14.54 -35.40 -12.67
N LEU A 66 -15.51 -36.00 -11.97
CA LEU A 66 -15.67 -37.46 -11.92
C LEU A 66 -16.49 -38.06 -13.06
N HIS A 67 -17.42 -37.28 -13.65
CA HIS A 67 -18.47 -37.85 -14.50
C HIS A 67 -18.51 -37.30 -15.92
N ASN A 68 -17.55 -36.44 -16.29
CA ASN A 68 -17.25 -36.07 -17.66
C ASN A 68 -16.58 -37.23 -18.43
N LYS A 69 -17.26 -37.70 -19.49
CA LYS A 69 -16.83 -38.86 -20.30
C LYS A 69 -15.64 -38.59 -21.23
N GLU A 70 -15.28 -37.33 -21.48
CA GLU A 70 -14.15 -37.00 -22.37
C GLU A 70 -12.84 -36.78 -21.62
N LEU A 71 -12.90 -36.38 -20.34
CA LEU A 71 -11.75 -36.32 -19.43
C LEU A 71 -11.38 -37.74 -18.95
N ASN A 72 -12.36 -38.49 -18.46
CA ASN A 72 -12.15 -39.85 -17.94
C ASN A 72 -12.16 -40.90 -19.07
N LYS A 73 -11.07 -40.96 -19.86
CA LYS A 73 -10.88 -41.85 -21.02
C LYS A 73 -10.63 -43.33 -20.70
N ASP A 74 -11.00 -43.79 -19.51
CA ASP A 74 -10.76 -45.16 -19.08
C ASP A 74 -11.85 -46.09 -19.66
N MET A 75 -11.61 -46.57 -20.89
CA MET A 75 -12.59 -47.32 -21.70
C MET A 75 -13.01 -48.67 -21.09
N ASP A 76 -12.25 -49.19 -20.13
CA ASP A 76 -12.51 -50.47 -19.43
C ASP A 76 -13.15 -50.28 -18.03
N ALA A 77 -13.39 -49.05 -17.58
CA ALA A 77 -14.04 -48.80 -16.28
C ALA A 77 -15.54 -49.15 -16.31
N PRO A 78 -16.07 -49.89 -15.31
CA PRO A 78 -17.49 -50.21 -15.26
C PRO A 78 -18.35 -48.96 -15.08
N VAL A 79 -19.46 -48.87 -15.84
CA VAL A 79 -20.37 -47.72 -15.80
C VAL A 79 -21.02 -47.62 -14.41
N LYS A 80 -20.57 -46.65 -13.60
CA LYS A 80 -21.17 -46.33 -12.30
C LYS A 80 -22.66 -45.98 -12.47
N ASP A 81 -23.50 -46.56 -11.62
CA ASP A 81 -24.93 -46.22 -11.56
C ASP A 81 -25.14 -44.81 -11.00
N ARG A 82 -26.32 -44.22 -11.24
CA ARG A 82 -26.62 -42.85 -10.82
C ARG A 82 -26.45 -42.64 -9.31
N ASN A 83 -26.92 -43.55 -8.46
CA ASN A 83 -26.87 -43.34 -7.02
C ASN A 83 -25.42 -43.33 -6.51
N THR A 84 -24.52 -44.12 -7.13
CA THR A 84 -23.08 -44.04 -6.86
C THR A 84 -22.49 -42.69 -7.25
N LYS A 85 -22.90 -42.11 -8.38
CA LYS A 85 -22.45 -40.77 -8.80
C LYS A 85 -22.87 -39.67 -7.84
N GLU A 86 -24.16 -39.62 -7.50
CA GLU A 86 -24.68 -38.61 -6.56
C GLU A 86 -24.04 -38.76 -5.16
N VAL A 87 -23.82 -39.99 -4.68
CA VAL A 87 -23.17 -40.23 -3.37
C VAL A 87 -21.69 -39.84 -3.39
N GLU A 88 -20.97 -40.05 -4.48
CA GLU A 88 -19.60 -39.58 -4.62
C GLU A 88 -19.55 -38.04 -4.61
N ALA A 89 -20.36 -37.37 -5.43
CA ALA A 89 -20.42 -35.89 -5.48
C ALA A 89 -20.86 -35.25 -4.15
N GLU A 90 -21.93 -35.77 -3.53
CA GLU A 90 -22.47 -35.26 -2.26
C GLU A 90 -21.48 -35.46 -1.10
N SER A 91 -20.72 -36.56 -1.09
CA SER A 91 -19.70 -36.82 -0.07
C SER A 91 -18.46 -35.92 -0.24
N ILE A 92 -18.09 -35.62 -1.50
CA ILE A 92 -17.02 -34.65 -1.80
C ILE A 92 -17.46 -33.26 -1.38
N ALA A 93 -18.65 -32.82 -1.79
CA ALA A 93 -19.22 -31.52 -1.41
C ALA A 93 -19.26 -31.33 0.12
N TYR A 94 -19.73 -32.35 0.86
CA TYR A 94 -19.71 -32.33 2.32
C TYR A 94 -18.29 -32.22 2.88
N THR A 95 -17.33 -33.02 2.39
CA THR A 95 -15.94 -33.04 2.90
C THR A 95 -15.25 -31.69 2.70
N VAL A 96 -15.35 -31.14 1.49
CA VAL A 96 -14.77 -29.84 1.13
C VAL A 96 -15.44 -28.71 1.93
N CYS A 97 -16.78 -28.66 1.98
CA CYS A 97 -17.47 -27.62 2.75
C CYS A 97 -17.11 -27.67 4.24
N GLN A 98 -17.03 -28.88 4.82
CA GLN A 98 -16.66 -29.08 6.22
C GLN A 98 -15.22 -28.66 6.53
N HIS A 99 -14.29 -28.81 5.59
CA HIS A 99 -12.89 -28.35 5.70
C HIS A 99 -12.82 -26.84 5.88
N PHE A 100 -13.56 -26.08 5.06
CA PHE A 100 -13.63 -24.62 5.12
C PHE A 100 -14.68 -24.08 6.11
N GLY A 101 -15.12 -24.89 7.09
CA GLY A 101 -16.06 -24.46 8.14
C GLY A 101 -17.50 -24.21 7.69
N ILE A 102 -17.85 -24.50 6.44
CA ILE A 102 -19.18 -24.26 5.85
C ILE A 102 -20.14 -25.37 6.32
N ASP A 103 -21.02 -25.05 7.28
CA ASP A 103 -22.01 -26.00 7.78
C ASP A 103 -23.02 -26.39 6.69
N THR A 104 -22.94 -27.66 6.28
CA THR A 104 -23.84 -28.32 5.32
C THR A 104 -24.53 -29.55 5.93
N SER A 105 -24.44 -29.71 7.26
CA SER A 105 -24.72 -30.95 7.99
C SER A 105 -26.18 -31.44 7.90
N ASP A 106 -27.12 -30.55 7.59
CA ASP A 106 -28.56 -30.84 7.47
C ASP A 106 -28.94 -31.87 6.38
N TYR A 107 -28.06 -32.19 5.42
CA TYR A 107 -28.49 -32.90 4.18
C TYR A 107 -27.79 -34.22 3.79
N SER A 108 -26.58 -34.55 4.26
CA SER A 108 -25.76 -35.57 3.57
C SER A 108 -25.77 -36.99 4.18
N PHE A 109 -26.11 -37.17 5.46
CA PHE A 109 -25.97 -38.48 6.13
C PHE A 109 -27.07 -39.51 5.84
N GLY A 110 -28.29 -39.08 5.51
CA GLY A 110 -29.44 -39.99 5.36
C GLY A 110 -29.33 -40.96 4.18
N TYR A 111 -28.72 -40.51 3.07
CA TYR A 111 -28.64 -41.30 1.83
C TYR A 111 -27.46 -42.28 1.82
N ILE A 112 -26.32 -41.92 2.44
CA ILE A 112 -25.10 -42.74 2.46
C ILE A 112 -25.32 -44.06 3.23
N ALA A 113 -26.06 -44.01 4.34
CA ALA A 113 -26.43 -45.20 5.12
C ALA A 113 -27.37 -46.16 4.37
N GLY A 114 -28.20 -45.63 3.44
CA GLY A 114 -29.04 -46.44 2.56
C GLY A 114 -28.26 -47.02 1.38
N TRP A 115 -27.41 -46.22 0.73
CA TRP A 115 -26.61 -46.60 -0.44
C TRP A 115 -25.56 -47.68 -0.15
N SER A 116 -24.99 -47.68 1.05
CA SER A 116 -24.04 -48.71 1.48
C SER A 116 -24.69 -50.08 1.74
N SER A 117 -26.03 -50.14 1.83
CA SER A 117 -26.76 -51.38 2.08
C SER A 117 -26.83 -52.27 0.83
N GLY A 118 -26.05 -53.36 0.83
CA GLY A 118 -26.06 -54.37 -0.24
C GLY A 118 -24.97 -54.22 -1.30
N LYS A 119 -24.02 -53.29 -1.12
CA LYS A 119 -22.81 -53.19 -1.95
C LYS A 119 -21.71 -54.13 -1.48
N GLU A 120 -20.89 -54.60 -2.41
CA GLU A 120 -19.68 -55.36 -2.10
C GLU A 120 -18.59 -54.45 -1.50
N MET A 121 -17.79 -54.99 -0.58
CA MET A 121 -16.74 -54.24 0.14
C MET A 121 -15.73 -53.57 -0.80
N THR A 122 -15.47 -54.17 -1.97
CA THR A 122 -14.57 -53.62 -3.00
C THR A 122 -15.15 -52.39 -3.70
N GLU A 123 -16.47 -52.35 -3.91
CA GLU A 123 -17.13 -51.19 -4.54
C GLU A 123 -17.19 -50.01 -3.58
N LEU A 124 -17.48 -50.28 -2.29
CA LEU A 124 -17.47 -49.27 -1.24
C LEU A 124 -16.10 -48.63 -1.08
N LYS A 125 -15.03 -49.43 -1.05
CA LYS A 125 -13.66 -48.93 -0.99
C LYS A 125 -13.30 -48.07 -2.20
N ALA A 126 -13.62 -48.52 -3.42
CA ALA A 126 -13.31 -47.78 -4.64
C ALA A 126 -14.01 -46.41 -4.69
N SER A 127 -15.27 -46.31 -4.24
CA SER A 127 -15.95 -45.02 -4.11
C SER A 127 -15.36 -44.15 -3.01
N LEU A 128 -14.97 -44.71 -1.85
CA LEU A 128 -14.31 -43.94 -0.77
C LEU A 128 -12.92 -43.42 -1.18
N ASP A 129 -12.11 -44.21 -1.90
CA ASP A 129 -10.85 -43.76 -2.47
C ASP A 129 -11.06 -42.66 -3.55
N THR A 130 -12.15 -42.76 -4.33
CA THR A 130 -12.55 -41.72 -5.29
C THR A 130 -12.90 -40.41 -4.55
N ILE A 131 -13.72 -40.50 -3.51
CA ILE A 131 -14.13 -39.36 -2.67
C ILE A 131 -12.91 -38.69 -2.03
N ARG A 132 -12.05 -39.46 -1.33
CA ARG A 132 -10.86 -38.92 -0.64
C ARG A 132 -9.97 -38.16 -1.62
N ARG A 133 -9.62 -38.76 -2.75
CA ARG A 133 -8.71 -38.15 -3.73
C ARG A 133 -9.29 -36.86 -4.32
N THR A 134 -10.55 -36.87 -4.73
CA THR A 134 -11.18 -35.71 -5.39
C THR A 134 -11.52 -34.59 -4.41
N ALA A 135 -11.83 -34.91 -3.15
CA ALA A 135 -11.96 -33.90 -2.09
C ALA A 135 -10.61 -33.22 -1.78
N SER A 136 -9.53 -34.00 -1.65
CA SER A 136 -8.17 -33.48 -1.48
C SER A 136 -7.74 -32.59 -2.65
N GLU A 137 -7.94 -33.05 -3.89
CA GLU A 137 -7.64 -32.28 -5.12
C GLU A 137 -8.39 -30.93 -5.16
N LEU A 138 -9.66 -30.90 -4.73
CA LEU A 138 -10.44 -29.66 -4.62
C LEU A 138 -10.01 -28.76 -3.46
N ILE A 139 -9.74 -29.33 -2.27
CA ILE A 139 -9.30 -28.56 -1.10
C ILE A 139 -7.99 -27.83 -1.42
N THR A 140 -6.95 -28.56 -1.85
CA THR A 140 -5.64 -27.99 -2.19
C THR A 140 -5.74 -26.98 -3.33
N GLY A 141 -6.59 -27.24 -4.33
CA GLY A 141 -6.84 -26.29 -5.42
C GLY A 141 -7.44 -24.98 -4.92
N ILE A 142 -8.46 -25.05 -4.05
CA ILE A 142 -9.14 -23.87 -3.49
C ILE A 142 -8.21 -23.11 -2.55
N GLU A 143 -7.48 -23.80 -1.66
CA GLU A 143 -6.49 -23.18 -0.75
C GLU A 143 -5.42 -22.39 -1.52
N GLY A 144 -4.86 -22.97 -2.58
CA GLY A 144 -3.86 -22.28 -3.40
C GLY A 144 -4.40 -21.03 -4.11
N GLN A 145 -5.66 -21.03 -4.54
CA GLN A 145 -6.30 -19.82 -5.11
C GLN A 145 -6.62 -18.77 -4.04
N LEU A 146 -7.08 -19.18 -2.86
CA LEU A 146 -7.31 -18.25 -1.74
C LEU A 146 -6.01 -17.57 -1.29
N GLN A 147 -4.90 -18.31 -1.22
CA GLN A 147 -3.58 -17.75 -0.91
C GLN A 147 -3.09 -16.77 -1.99
N ALA A 148 -3.32 -17.06 -3.27
CA ALA A 148 -2.97 -16.15 -4.36
C ALA A 148 -3.74 -14.82 -4.26
N LEU A 149 -5.05 -14.86 -4.00
CA LEU A 149 -5.89 -13.66 -3.80
C LEU A 149 -5.45 -12.83 -2.57
N GLN A 150 -4.95 -13.48 -1.52
CA GLN A 150 -4.39 -12.78 -0.35
C GLN A 150 -3.06 -12.10 -0.66
N LEU A 151 -2.18 -12.76 -1.42
CA LEU A 151 -0.89 -12.21 -1.82
C LEU A 151 -1.05 -11.00 -2.77
N GLU A 152 -1.99 -11.07 -3.71
CA GLU A 152 -2.30 -9.97 -4.63
C GLU A 152 -2.69 -8.69 -3.87
N ARG A 153 -3.64 -8.79 -2.93
CA ARG A 153 -4.03 -7.66 -2.04
C ARG A 153 -2.86 -7.13 -1.20
N ALA A 154 -2.02 -8.00 -0.66
CA ALA A 154 -0.87 -7.58 0.14
C ALA A 154 0.17 -6.81 -0.70
N MET A 155 0.35 -7.19 -1.97
CA MET A 155 1.22 -6.47 -2.91
C MET A 155 0.64 -5.11 -3.32
N GLU A 156 -0.68 -5.02 -3.51
CA GLU A 156 -1.37 -3.75 -3.77
C GLU A 156 -1.23 -2.77 -2.59
N GLN A 157 -1.48 -3.22 -1.36
CA GLN A 157 -1.30 -2.40 -0.15
C GLN A 157 0.16 -1.99 0.08
N ALA A 158 1.13 -2.87 -0.21
CA ALA A 158 2.55 -2.52 -0.13
C ALA A 158 3.00 -1.48 -1.17
N GLN A 159 2.24 -1.31 -2.26
CA GLN A 159 2.49 -0.31 -3.29
C GLN A 159 1.97 1.09 -2.90
N GLU A 160 1.03 1.19 -1.95
CA GLU A 160 0.56 2.48 -1.41
C GLU A 160 1.58 3.14 -0.46
N LYS A 161 2.52 2.36 0.09
CA LYS A 161 3.59 2.83 0.98
C LYS A 161 4.97 2.75 0.31
N GLU A 162 5.25 3.66 -0.61
CA GLU A 162 6.53 3.73 -1.34
C GLU A 162 7.30 5.01 -0.97
N SER A 163 8.56 4.87 -0.54
CA SER A 163 9.45 5.97 -0.09
C SER A 163 10.84 5.90 -0.75
N LEU A 164 11.40 7.04 -1.14
CA LEU A 164 12.77 7.16 -1.67
C LEU A 164 13.79 7.51 -0.58
N LEU A 165 14.65 6.56 -0.22
CA LEU A 165 15.75 6.72 0.74
C LEU A 165 17.09 6.95 0.04
N LEU A 166 17.79 8.04 0.35
CA LEU A 166 19.20 8.22 0.00
C LEU A 166 20.11 8.00 1.22
N VAL A 167 20.79 6.86 1.25
CA VAL A 167 21.89 6.57 2.18
C VAL A 167 23.18 7.17 1.60
N GLN A 168 23.92 7.97 2.35
CA GLN A 168 25.11 8.66 1.82
C GLN A 168 26.12 9.07 2.89
N THR A 169 27.36 9.36 2.50
CA THR A 169 28.31 10.17 3.28
C THR A 169 28.11 11.66 2.97
N THR A 170 28.48 12.54 3.90
CA THR A 170 28.36 13.99 3.72
C THR A 170 29.16 14.53 2.52
N ASP A 171 30.24 13.87 2.13
CA ASP A 171 31.07 14.28 0.98
C ASP A 171 30.64 13.64 -0.36
N LEU A 172 29.57 12.83 -0.36
CA LEU A 172 29.07 12.06 -1.51
C LEU A 172 30.14 11.12 -2.11
N SER A 173 31.15 10.72 -1.34
CA SER A 173 32.10 9.69 -1.77
C SER A 173 31.48 8.29 -1.76
N GLU A 174 30.49 8.06 -0.89
CA GLU A 174 29.65 6.87 -0.88
C GLU A 174 28.16 7.28 -0.78
N TYR A 175 27.32 6.85 -1.72
CA TYR A 175 25.85 6.92 -1.69
C TYR A 175 25.18 5.66 -2.28
N SER A 176 23.96 5.38 -1.83
CA SER A 176 23.03 4.38 -2.36
C SER A 176 21.60 4.96 -2.27
N LEU A 177 20.90 4.96 -3.40
CA LEU A 177 19.50 5.38 -3.53
C LEU A 177 18.62 4.13 -3.55
N LEU A 178 17.81 3.96 -2.51
CA LEU A 178 16.90 2.84 -2.34
C LEU A 178 15.45 3.28 -2.57
N ASN A 179 14.72 2.53 -3.38
CA ASN A 179 13.27 2.48 -3.30
C ASN A 179 12.90 1.59 -2.10
N VAL A 180 12.05 2.06 -1.19
CA VAL A 180 11.60 1.35 0.00
C VAL A 180 10.08 1.23 -0.04
N ARG A 181 9.55 0.01 -0.18
CA ARG A 181 8.12 -0.29 -0.20
C ARG A 181 7.66 -0.93 1.10
N GLY A 182 6.39 -0.73 1.46
CA GLY A 182 5.83 -1.16 2.74
C GLY A 182 6.17 -0.25 3.93
N MET A 183 6.83 0.90 3.69
CA MET A 183 7.08 1.93 4.71
C MET A 183 6.91 3.33 4.13
N ASP A 184 6.17 4.17 4.84
CA ASP A 184 6.16 5.62 4.59
C ASP A 184 7.39 6.33 5.18
N ALA A 185 7.56 7.62 4.90
CA ALA A 185 8.72 8.39 5.35
C ALA A 185 8.85 8.46 6.89
N GLN A 186 7.75 8.46 7.65
CA GLN A 186 7.80 8.52 9.12
C GLN A 186 8.18 7.16 9.71
N GLU A 187 7.58 6.07 9.19
CA GLU A 187 7.94 4.69 9.55
C GLU A 187 9.41 4.41 9.24
N LEU A 188 9.89 4.86 8.08
CA LEU A 188 11.26 4.74 7.63
C LEU A 188 12.24 5.53 8.52
N VAL A 189 11.94 6.79 8.86
CA VAL A 189 12.76 7.59 9.80
C VAL A 189 12.81 6.93 11.18
N ALA A 190 11.69 6.39 11.67
CA ALA A 190 11.63 5.70 12.95
C ALA A 190 12.44 4.40 12.95
N ALA A 191 12.37 3.61 11.87
CA ALA A 191 13.18 2.41 11.70
C ALA A 191 14.68 2.75 11.66
N LEU A 192 15.09 3.71 10.84
CA LEU A 192 16.49 4.12 10.73
C LEU A 192 17.06 4.64 12.07
N ALA A 193 16.24 5.30 12.90
CA ALA A 193 16.65 5.80 14.22
C ALA A 193 16.86 4.71 15.28
N ASP A 194 16.34 3.49 15.06
CA ASP A 194 16.48 2.31 15.93
C ASP A 194 17.62 1.37 15.45
N MET A 195 18.43 1.77 14.45
CA MET A 195 19.57 0.98 13.97
C MET A 195 20.71 0.93 14.99
N SER A 196 21.20 -0.27 15.29
CA SER A 196 22.47 -0.48 15.99
C SER A 196 23.68 -0.28 15.07
N GLU A 197 24.88 -0.22 15.64
CA GLU A 197 26.13 -0.10 14.86
C GLU A 197 26.36 -1.29 13.92
N ASP A 198 25.85 -2.48 14.24
CA ASP A 198 25.95 -3.66 13.39
C ASP A 198 24.94 -3.59 12.23
N ASP A 199 23.74 -3.04 12.46
CA ASP A 199 22.69 -2.87 11.43
C ASP A 199 23.11 -1.90 10.31
N LYS A 200 23.89 -0.87 10.68
CA LYS A 200 24.41 0.16 9.76
C LYS A 200 25.35 -0.41 8.68
N LEU A 201 25.81 -1.66 8.82
CA LEU A 201 26.57 -2.37 7.78
C LEU A 201 25.74 -2.69 6.54
N SER A 202 24.41 -2.81 6.66
CA SER A 202 23.49 -2.98 5.53
C SER A 202 22.10 -2.44 5.86
N VAL A 203 21.91 -1.15 5.57
CA VAL A 203 20.62 -0.45 5.75
C VAL A 203 19.48 -1.16 4.99
N GLN A 204 19.76 -1.68 3.79
CA GLN A 204 18.81 -2.49 3.02
C GLN A 204 18.35 -3.74 3.81
N ALA A 205 19.28 -4.57 4.28
CA ALA A 205 18.92 -5.80 5.00
C ALA A 205 18.22 -5.51 6.33
N TYR A 206 18.58 -4.40 7.00
CA TYR A 206 17.88 -3.95 8.20
C TYR A 206 16.42 -3.58 7.92
N LEU A 207 16.16 -2.75 6.91
CA LEU A 207 14.80 -2.35 6.53
C LEU A 207 13.96 -3.55 6.09
N GLU A 208 14.56 -4.50 5.35
CA GLU A 208 13.91 -5.76 4.99
C GLU A 208 13.57 -6.61 6.21
N SER A 209 14.44 -6.67 7.23
CA SER A 209 14.15 -7.34 8.50
C SER A 209 13.00 -6.70 9.31
N LYS A 210 12.70 -5.42 9.04
CA LYS A 210 11.59 -4.67 9.64
C LYS A 210 10.31 -4.73 8.78
N GLY A 211 10.29 -5.51 7.70
CA GLY A 211 9.11 -5.74 6.85
C GLY A 211 9.01 -4.86 5.61
N ALA A 212 10.00 -4.01 5.33
CA ALA A 212 10.04 -3.28 4.07
C ALA A 212 10.51 -4.20 2.91
N TRP A 213 10.26 -3.78 1.67
CA TRP A 213 10.92 -4.33 0.49
C TRP A 213 11.80 -3.25 -0.12
N THR A 214 13.11 -3.48 -0.24
CA THR A 214 14.02 -2.47 -0.77
C THR A 214 14.57 -2.83 -2.15
N THR A 215 14.91 -1.81 -2.95
CA THR A 215 15.51 -1.98 -4.28
C THR A 215 16.46 -0.83 -4.57
N GLU A 216 17.74 -1.12 -4.75
CA GLU A 216 18.73 -0.10 -5.13
C GLU A 216 18.47 0.38 -6.57
N ILE A 217 18.21 1.68 -6.70
CA ILE A 217 17.98 2.37 -7.97
C ILE A 217 19.30 2.91 -8.54
N ALA A 218 20.18 3.42 -7.67
CA ALA A 218 21.42 4.07 -8.06
C ALA A 218 22.47 4.10 -6.93
N ASN A 219 23.75 4.13 -7.31
CA ASN A 219 24.93 4.13 -6.43
C ASN A 219 26.13 4.81 -7.12
N GLN A 220 27.31 4.84 -6.47
CA GLN A 220 28.57 5.45 -6.97
C GLN A 220 28.88 5.20 -8.46
N ASP A 221 28.59 3.99 -8.94
CA ASP A 221 28.98 3.53 -10.27
C ASP A 221 27.94 3.89 -11.35
N THR A 222 26.77 4.39 -10.95
CA THR A 222 25.72 4.88 -11.85
C THR A 222 25.99 6.31 -12.35
N LYS A 223 25.50 6.64 -13.56
CA LYS A 223 25.97 7.81 -14.33
C LYS A 223 24.96 8.94 -14.56
N GLU A 224 23.72 8.76 -14.15
CA GLU A 224 22.64 9.73 -14.31
C GLU A 224 21.92 9.83 -12.97
N PHE A 225 21.83 11.05 -12.41
CA PHE A 225 21.29 11.30 -11.06
C PHE A 225 20.60 12.67 -10.98
N ASP A 226 19.87 13.05 -12.03
CA ASP A 226 19.01 14.22 -12.03
C ASP A 226 17.54 13.75 -11.84
N GLU A 227 16.76 14.51 -11.06
CA GLU A 227 15.29 14.41 -10.90
C GLU A 227 14.67 13.32 -9.97
N TYR A 228 15.40 12.75 -8.99
CA TYR A 228 14.75 11.95 -7.93
C TYR A 228 14.22 12.80 -6.75
N HIS A 229 12.92 12.75 -6.51
CA HIS A 229 12.25 13.36 -5.36
C HIS A 229 12.45 12.51 -4.09
N LEU A 230 13.60 12.66 -3.43
CA LEU A 230 13.93 11.94 -2.18
C LEU A 230 12.95 12.25 -1.05
N ASP A 231 12.61 11.25 -0.24
CA ASP A 231 11.75 11.37 0.94
C ASP A 231 12.57 11.36 2.23
N VAL A 232 13.58 10.49 2.33
CA VAL A 232 14.46 10.41 3.48
C VAL A 232 15.92 10.42 3.04
N ARG A 233 16.78 11.05 3.83
CA ARG A 233 18.25 10.99 3.70
C ARG A 233 18.85 10.44 4.98
N TYR A 234 19.81 9.54 4.85
CA TYR A 234 20.60 9.04 5.98
C TYR A 234 22.08 9.29 5.73
N PHE A 235 22.71 10.08 6.60
CA PHE A 235 24.14 10.40 6.56
C PHE A 235 24.94 9.42 7.44
N THR A 236 25.56 8.43 6.81
CA THR A 236 26.28 7.33 7.49
C THR A 236 27.49 7.79 8.28
N ASP A 237 28.17 8.86 7.84
CA ASP A 237 29.37 9.41 8.50
C ASP A 237 29.07 10.26 9.74
N ARG A 238 27.81 10.64 9.94
CA ARG A 238 27.35 11.50 11.04
C ARG A 238 26.27 10.89 11.91
N ASP A 239 25.69 9.78 11.47
CA ASP A 239 24.50 9.19 12.05
C ASP A 239 23.30 10.16 12.09
N GLU A 240 23.15 10.93 11.01
CA GLU A 240 22.17 12.01 10.88
C GLU A 240 21.08 11.59 9.88
N ILE A 241 19.85 11.42 10.36
CA ILE A 241 18.68 11.14 9.52
C ILE A 241 17.94 12.45 9.27
N VAL A 242 17.67 12.73 7.99
CA VAL A 242 17.00 13.94 7.53
C VAL A 242 15.76 13.51 6.76
N ASP A 243 14.60 13.78 7.37
CA ASP A 243 13.28 13.66 6.77
C ASP A 243 13.10 14.78 5.73
N VAL A 244 13.30 14.44 4.45
CA VAL A 244 13.24 15.40 3.33
C VAL A 244 11.78 15.68 2.96
N SER A 245 10.88 14.71 3.10
CA SER A 245 9.43 14.91 2.97
C SER A 245 8.96 15.96 3.97
N LYS A 246 9.32 15.82 5.25
CA LYS A 246 8.98 16.80 6.28
C LYS A 246 9.68 18.14 6.13
N ILE A 247 10.90 18.20 5.59
CA ILE A 247 11.52 19.49 5.23
C ILE A 247 10.78 20.13 4.03
N ARG A 248 10.28 19.35 3.07
CA ARG A 248 9.42 19.88 1.99
C ARG A 248 8.05 20.30 2.50
N GLU A 249 7.44 19.57 3.43
CA GLU A 249 6.22 19.97 4.12
C GLU A 249 6.45 21.27 4.89
N GLN A 250 7.54 21.40 5.64
CA GLN A 250 7.90 22.63 6.35
C GLN A 250 8.25 23.78 5.40
N GLN A 251 8.87 23.52 4.25
CA GLN A 251 9.13 24.54 3.23
C GLN A 251 7.85 24.91 2.46
N ALA A 252 6.93 23.97 2.29
CA ALA A 252 5.58 24.26 1.79
C ALA A 252 4.86 25.14 2.82
N GLU A 253 4.77 24.71 4.09
CA GLU A 253 4.22 25.48 5.22
C GLU A 253 4.86 26.87 5.39
N GLU A 254 6.17 27.02 5.19
CA GLU A 254 6.82 28.35 5.21
C GLU A 254 6.37 29.22 4.03
N ASN A 255 6.27 28.62 2.83
CA ASN A 255 5.82 29.28 1.59
C ASN A 255 4.29 29.50 1.50
N LEU A 256 3.48 28.81 2.29
CA LEU A 256 2.03 29.00 2.33
C LEU A 256 1.71 30.48 2.67
N SER A 257 0.70 31.03 2.02
CA SER A 257 0.07 32.30 2.40
C SER A 257 -0.47 32.25 3.83
N VAL A 258 -0.77 33.42 4.41
CA VAL A 258 -1.42 33.48 5.74
C VAL A 258 -2.81 32.81 5.70
N MET A 259 -3.49 32.85 4.56
CA MET A 259 -4.78 32.19 4.32
C MET A 259 -4.65 30.66 4.32
N GLU A 260 -3.75 30.09 3.51
CA GLU A 260 -3.50 28.64 3.48
C GLU A 260 -2.98 28.12 4.84
N LYS A 261 -2.15 28.92 5.54
CA LYS A 261 -1.73 28.64 6.92
C LYS A 261 -2.91 28.60 7.90
N ALA A 262 -3.97 29.37 7.65
CA ALA A 262 -5.18 29.37 8.47
C ALA A 262 -6.06 28.13 8.20
N GLU A 263 -6.20 27.73 6.94
CA GLU A 263 -6.89 26.50 6.54
C GLU A 263 -6.20 25.24 7.08
N ALA A 264 -4.88 25.15 6.93
CA ALA A 264 -4.07 24.09 7.53
C ALA A 264 -4.19 24.06 9.07
N LEU A 265 -4.26 25.22 9.71
CA LEU A 265 -4.48 25.33 11.16
C LEU A 265 -5.87 24.83 11.58
N ILE A 266 -6.93 25.11 10.80
CA ILE A 266 -8.28 24.57 11.02
C ILE A 266 -8.23 23.04 10.93
N GLY A 267 -7.66 22.49 9.85
CA GLY A 267 -7.50 21.05 9.67
C GLY A 267 -6.76 20.38 10.83
N ALA A 268 -5.66 21.00 11.29
CA ALA A 268 -4.88 20.50 12.44
C ALA A 268 -5.66 20.48 13.77
N PHE A 269 -6.59 21.41 13.99
CA PHE A 269 -7.49 21.39 15.16
C PHE A 269 -8.62 20.36 15.03
N GLU A 270 -9.07 20.07 13.81
CA GLU A 270 -10.24 19.23 13.56
C GLU A 270 -9.93 17.78 13.17
N ALA A 271 -8.65 17.43 12.99
CA ALA A 271 -8.17 16.13 12.48
C ALA A 271 -8.77 14.87 13.15
N ASN A 272 -9.23 14.95 14.41
CA ASN A 272 -9.86 13.84 15.13
C ASN A 272 -11.35 14.06 15.45
N LYS A 273 -11.86 15.28 15.27
CA LYS A 273 -13.21 15.69 15.68
C LYS A 273 -13.51 17.09 15.12
N THR A 274 -14.70 17.28 14.55
CA THR A 274 -15.21 18.63 14.27
C THR A 274 -15.30 19.46 15.56
N LEU A 275 -14.73 20.65 15.51
CA LEU A 275 -14.53 21.58 16.63
C LEU A 275 -15.10 22.97 16.34
N PHE A 276 -14.98 23.43 15.10
CA PHE A 276 -15.50 24.73 14.66
C PHE A 276 -16.85 24.57 13.93
N THR A 277 -17.69 25.59 14.04
CA THR A 277 -18.84 25.78 13.16
C THR A 277 -18.39 26.24 11.75
N PRO A 278 -19.20 26.05 10.70
CA PRO A 278 -18.91 26.61 9.37
C PRO A 278 -18.65 28.13 9.40
N GLU A 279 -19.42 28.85 10.23
CA GLU A 279 -19.27 30.28 10.46
C GLU A 279 -17.91 30.63 11.08
N GLU A 280 -17.42 29.85 12.04
CA GLU A 280 -16.10 30.05 12.66
C GLU A 280 -14.94 29.69 11.72
N ARG A 281 -15.06 28.65 10.88
CA ARG A 281 -14.07 28.35 9.83
C ARG A 281 -13.94 29.53 8.87
N ASN A 282 -15.08 30.00 8.34
CA ASN A 282 -15.13 31.13 7.42
C ASN A 282 -14.58 32.40 8.08
N LEU A 283 -14.86 32.64 9.36
CA LEU A 283 -14.27 33.75 10.10
C LEU A 283 -12.75 33.64 10.21
N ILE A 284 -12.20 32.47 10.56
CA ILE A 284 -10.75 32.27 10.70
C ILE A 284 -10.04 32.51 9.36
N VAL A 285 -10.55 31.96 8.25
CA VAL A 285 -9.96 32.14 6.90
C VAL A 285 -10.12 33.59 6.41
N ASN A 286 -11.30 34.19 6.55
CA ASN A 286 -11.54 35.59 6.18
C ASN A 286 -10.67 36.54 7.01
N TYR A 287 -10.51 36.30 8.31
CA TYR A 287 -9.62 37.09 9.17
C TYR A 287 -8.15 36.99 8.72
N ALA A 288 -7.70 35.79 8.32
CA ALA A 288 -6.38 35.58 7.75
C ALA A 288 -6.17 36.42 6.47
N TYR A 289 -7.09 36.30 5.51
CA TYR A 289 -7.11 37.04 4.25
C TYR A 289 -7.19 38.57 4.45
N LYS A 290 -8.03 39.04 5.38
CA LYS A 290 -8.24 40.47 5.65
C LYS A 290 -7.05 41.12 6.34
N THR A 291 -6.45 40.45 7.32
CA THR A 291 -5.41 41.03 8.17
C THR A 291 -3.99 40.72 7.71
N ASP A 292 -3.79 39.64 6.96
CA ASP A 292 -2.49 39.02 6.64
C ASP A 292 -1.58 38.82 7.87
N ASP A 293 -2.20 38.61 9.05
CA ASP A 293 -1.50 38.42 10.33
C ASP A 293 -1.77 37.00 10.86
N PHE A 294 -0.83 36.09 10.59
CA PHE A 294 -0.96 34.69 11.02
C PHE A 294 -0.90 34.53 12.55
N ASP A 295 -0.16 35.38 13.27
CA ASP A 295 -0.07 35.28 14.73
C ASP A 295 -1.41 35.65 15.39
N LYS A 296 -2.09 36.69 14.91
CA LYS A 296 -3.46 37.02 15.32
C LYS A 296 -4.47 35.95 14.89
N THR A 297 -4.41 35.50 13.65
CA THR A 297 -5.29 34.46 13.10
C THR A 297 -5.20 33.17 13.93
N LYS A 298 -3.98 32.77 14.28
CA LYS A 298 -3.71 31.62 15.15
C LYS A 298 -4.22 31.82 16.57
N ALA A 299 -4.10 33.04 17.11
CA ALA A 299 -4.68 33.38 18.41
C ALA A 299 -6.23 33.35 18.40
N LEU A 300 -6.87 33.76 17.30
CA LEU A 300 -8.32 33.66 17.08
C LEU A 300 -8.78 32.21 17.07
N ALA A 301 -8.19 31.38 16.20
CA ALA A 301 -8.51 29.94 16.11
C ALA A 301 -8.30 29.23 17.47
N GLN A 302 -7.21 29.54 18.18
CA GLN A 302 -6.94 29.00 19.52
C GLN A 302 -7.97 29.44 20.58
N LYS A 303 -8.44 30.70 20.55
CA LYS A 303 -9.50 31.18 21.45
C LYS A 303 -10.81 30.41 21.22
N LEU A 304 -11.23 30.26 19.96
CA LEU A 304 -12.47 29.57 19.59
C LEU A 304 -12.41 28.08 19.94
N ALA A 305 -11.34 27.38 19.53
CA ALA A 305 -11.09 25.97 19.85
C ALA A 305 -11.14 25.69 21.37
N LEU A 306 -10.54 26.57 22.18
CA LEU A 306 -10.53 26.47 23.64
C LEU A 306 -11.92 26.66 24.28
N MET A 307 -12.81 27.42 23.64
CA MET A 307 -14.16 27.65 24.13
C MET A 307 -15.06 26.45 23.87
N GLU A 308 -15.01 25.87 22.67
CA GLU A 308 -15.79 24.68 22.33
C GLU A 308 -15.32 23.42 23.08
N ASP A 309 -14.01 23.15 23.14
CA ASP A 309 -13.46 22.01 23.91
C ASP A 309 -13.87 22.03 25.39
N LYS A 310 -14.01 23.22 25.97
CA LYS A 310 -14.36 23.40 27.39
C LYS A 310 -15.84 23.74 27.64
N GLY A 311 -16.66 23.83 26.60
CA GLY A 311 -18.06 24.26 26.68
C GLY A 311 -18.24 25.63 27.37
N LEU A 312 -17.32 26.57 27.11
CA LEU A 312 -17.33 27.90 27.70
C LEU A 312 -18.23 28.85 26.90
N ALA A 313 -19.16 29.50 27.59
CA ALA A 313 -19.88 30.63 27.00
C ALA A 313 -18.89 31.79 26.75
N GLY A 314 -18.77 32.23 25.49
CA GLY A 314 -17.87 33.31 25.08
C GLY A 314 -17.52 33.36 23.60
N ALA A 315 -17.76 32.28 22.82
CA ALA A 315 -17.40 32.23 21.41
C ALA A 315 -17.95 33.42 20.60
N GLY A 316 -19.23 33.78 20.80
CA GLY A 316 -19.85 34.95 20.17
C GLY A 316 -19.20 36.31 20.51
N GLU A 317 -18.54 36.45 21.67
CA GLU A 317 -17.77 37.67 21.99
C GLU A 317 -16.44 37.71 21.21
N VAL A 318 -15.80 36.56 21.00
CA VAL A 318 -14.57 36.43 20.20
C VAL A 318 -14.86 36.61 18.71
N VAL A 319 -15.97 36.04 18.22
CA VAL A 319 -16.48 36.24 16.86
C VAL A 319 -16.74 37.73 16.61
N ALA A 320 -17.42 38.42 17.54
CA ALA A 320 -17.69 39.84 17.43
C ALA A 320 -16.42 40.72 17.53
N GLU A 321 -15.43 40.35 18.36
CA GLU A 321 -14.13 41.04 18.43
C GLU A 321 -13.37 40.95 17.10
N ALA A 322 -13.31 39.74 16.52
CA ALA A 322 -12.62 39.51 15.24
C ALA A 322 -13.34 40.14 14.05
N GLN A 323 -14.67 40.05 13.99
CA GLN A 323 -15.46 40.71 12.94
C GLN A 323 -15.32 42.24 13.03
N ALA A 324 -15.32 42.81 14.24
CA ALA A 324 -15.10 44.24 14.41
C ALA A 324 -13.70 44.69 13.94
N GLU A 325 -12.65 43.88 14.09
CA GLU A 325 -11.33 44.16 13.50
C GLU A 325 -11.35 44.12 11.96
N ILE A 326 -12.12 43.22 11.35
CA ILE A 326 -12.32 43.16 9.89
C ILE A 326 -13.09 44.40 9.39
N ASP A 327 -14.17 44.78 10.10
CA ASP A 327 -15.01 45.94 9.79
C ASP A 327 -14.29 47.30 10.01
N GLU A 328 -13.07 47.29 10.57
CA GLU A 328 -12.23 48.49 10.63
C GLU A 328 -11.47 48.77 9.32
N LEU A 329 -11.47 47.84 8.36
CA LEU A 329 -10.82 47.98 7.05
C LEU A 329 -11.75 48.64 6.01
N PRO A 330 -11.23 49.40 5.03
CA PRO A 330 -12.05 50.16 4.09
C PRO A 330 -12.71 49.32 2.99
N GLY A 331 -12.21 48.10 2.72
CA GLY A 331 -12.66 47.24 1.64
C GLY A 331 -13.43 46.01 2.14
N PRO A 332 -14.75 45.86 1.84
CA PRO A 332 -15.50 44.67 2.24
C PRO A 332 -15.07 43.42 1.48
N MET A 333 -14.57 43.54 0.24
CA MET A 333 -14.06 42.41 -0.56
C MET A 333 -12.55 42.24 -0.42
N ILE A 334 -11.75 43.19 -0.90
CA ILE A 334 -10.27 43.10 -0.86
C ILE A 334 -9.69 42.99 0.56
N GLY A 335 -8.60 42.22 0.72
CA GLY A 335 -7.87 42.04 1.98
C GLY A 335 -6.41 42.50 1.89
N LEU A 336 -5.72 42.61 3.04
CA LEU A 336 -4.28 42.91 3.06
C LEU A 336 -3.45 41.82 2.38
N TYR A 337 -3.90 40.56 2.44
CA TYR A 337 -3.25 39.45 1.73
C TYR A 337 -3.14 39.70 0.22
N GLU A 338 -4.24 40.09 -0.44
CA GLU A 338 -4.22 40.41 -1.89
C GLU A 338 -3.28 41.58 -2.22
N MET A 339 -3.19 42.58 -1.34
CA MET A 339 -2.27 43.71 -1.53
C MET A 339 -0.80 43.28 -1.46
N HIS A 340 -0.46 42.41 -0.49
CA HIS A 340 0.89 41.89 -0.32
C HIS A 340 1.26 40.89 -1.44
N ASP A 341 0.35 40.01 -1.85
CA ASP A 341 0.54 39.06 -2.97
C ASP A 341 0.69 39.78 -4.32
N TYR A 342 -0.06 40.87 -4.52
CA TYR A 342 0.11 41.79 -5.65
C TYR A 342 1.48 42.51 -5.66
N GLY A 343 2.27 42.42 -4.58
CA GLY A 343 3.64 42.91 -4.50
C GLY A 343 3.82 44.24 -3.75
N TYR A 344 2.82 44.70 -3.00
CA TYR A 344 2.85 45.98 -2.28
C TYR A 344 2.74 45.78 -0.75
N ASP A 345 3.82 46.05 0.00
CA ASP A 345 3.98 45.62 1.41
C ASP A 345 3.98 46.77 2.46
N TRP A 346 3.63 48.00 2.07
CA TRP A 346 3.71 49.14 2.99
C TRP A 346 2.54 49.18 4.00
N SER A 347 2.84 48.88 5.26
CA SER A 347 1.88 48.68 6.37
C SER A 347 0.96 49.86 6.75
N GLU A 348 1.18 51.05 6.19
CA GLU A 348 0.31 52.23 6.39
C GLU A 348 -0.62 52.47 5.20
N MET A 349 -0.54 51.67 4.15
CA MET A 349 -1.53 51.63 3.06
C MET A 349 -2.62 50.59 3.40
N LEU A 350 -3.87 50.92 3.10
CA LEU A 350 -5.00 50.00 3.20
C LEU A 350 -5.63 49.81 1.81
N PRO A 351 -5.92 48.57 1.38
CA PRO A 351 -6.37 48.32 0.03
C PRO A 351 -7.85 48.63 -0.17
N LEU A 352 -8.19 49.03 -1.39
CA LEU A 352 -9.51 49.46 -1.83
C LEU A 352 -9.93 48.70 -3.10
N THR A 353 -11.23 48.39 -3.18
CA THR A 353 -11.85 48.06 -4.48
C THR A 353 -11.98 49.32 -5.32
N LYS A 354 -12.10 49.16 -6.64
CA LYS A 354 -12.27 50.27 -7.58
C LYS A 354 -13.47 51.16 -7.24
N ASP A 355 -14.61 50.55 -6.93
CA ASP A 355 -15.83 51.29 -6.60
C ASP A 355 -15.64 52.10 -5.31
N ARG A 356 -15.00 51.52 -4.29
CA ARG A 356 -14.71 52.22 -3.03
C ARG A 356 -13.68 53.34 -3.20
N ALA A 357 -12.71 53.15 -4.09
CA ALA A 357 -11.75 54.19 -4.46
C ALA A 357 -12.45 55.36 -5.19
N LEU A 358 -13.44 55.10 -6.05
CA LEU A 358 -14.24 56.13 -6.70
C LEU A 358 -15.17 56.88 -5.72
N GLU A 359 -15.76 56.19 -4.75
CA GLU A 359 -16.54 56.82 -3.67
C GLU A 359 -15.66 57.78 -2.85
N LEU A 360 -14.55 57.28 -2.31
CA LEU A 360 -13.63 58.07 -1.48
C LEU A 360 -13.01 59.25 -2.28
N TRP A 361 -12.75 59.07 -3.58
CA TRP A 361 -12.33 60.16 -4.47
C TRP A 361 -13.40 61.25 -4.62
N ASP A 362 -14.68 60.87 -4.81
CA ASP A 362 -15.78 61.84 -4.91
C ASP A 362 -16.01 62.61 -3.58
N ASP A 363 -15.52 62.07 -2.45
CA ASP A 363 -15.49 62.69 -1.11
C ASP A 363 -14.16 63.44 -0.78
N ASP A 364 -13.34 63.79 -1.79
CA ASP A 364 -12.07 64.54 -1.68
C ASP A 364 -10.93 63.78 -0.89
N TYR A 365 -10.96 62.45 -0.80
CA TYR A 365 -9.84 61.66 -0.23
C TYR A 365 -8.75 61.32 -1.27
N PRO A 366 -7.46 61.29 -0.85
CA PRO A 366 -6.38 60.88 -1.75
C PRO A 366 -6.41 59.37 -1.99
N ILE A 367 -6.42 59.00 -3.27
CA ILE A 367 -6.39 57.61 -3.73
C ILE A 367 -5.03 57.32 -4.35
N TYR A 368 -4.47 56.16 -4.00
CA TYR A 368 -3.23 55.64 -4.54
C TYR A 368 -3.51 54.48 -5.49
N LEU A 369 -2.89 54.52 -6.67
CA LEU A 369 -2.82 53.42 -7.61
C LEU A 369 -1.59 52.59 -7.23
N LEU A 370 -1.79 51.33 -6.84
CA LEU A 370 -0.70 50.43 -6.45
C LEU A 370 -0.22 49.63 -7.67
N HIS A 371 1.08 49.36 -7.75
CA HIS A 371 1.72 48.66 -8.87
C HIS A 371 2.46 47.41 -8.41
N VAL A 372 2.54 46.42 -9.31
CA VAL A 372 3.15 45.09 -9.06
C VAL A 372 4.66 45.14 -8.75
N ASP A 373 5.32 46.27 -9.03
CA ASP A 373 6.74 46.48 -8.68
C ASP A 373 6.95 47.06 -7.26
N GLY A 374 5.88 47.12 -6.45
CA GLY A 374 5.90 47.65 -5.08
C GLY A 374 5.92 49.17 -5.01
N SER A 375 5.57 49.86 -6.10
CA SER A 375 5.44 51.33 -6.13
C SER A 375 3.99 51.79 -6.07
N GLU A 376 3.78 53.01 -5.55
CA GLU A 376 2.49 53.70 -5.58
C GLU A 376 2.55 55.01 -6.40
N THR A 377 1.42 55.37 -7.01
CA THR A 377 1.20 56.69 -7.59
C THR A 377 -0.14 57.24 -7.14
N MET A 378 -0.17 58.42 -6.52
CA MET A 378 -1.42 59.12 -6.21
C MET A 378 -2.15 59.49 -7.51
N ALA A 379 -3.46 59.24 -7.58
CA ALA A 379 -4.28 59.63 -8.73
C ALA A 379 -4.40 61.16 -8.82
N ASP A 380 -4.19 61.72 -10.02
CA ASP A 380 -4.38 63.15 -10.30
C ASP A 380 -5.81 63.44 -10.80
N ASP A 381 -6.50 62.45 -11.38
CA ASP A 381 -7.91 62.54 -11.76
C ASP A 381 -8.69 61.20 -11.74
N ARG A 382 -10.01 61.29 -11.96
CA ARG A 382 -10.93 60.14 -11.97
C ARG A 382 -10.73 59.21 -13.18
N GLU A 383 -10.25 59.72 -14.31
CA GLU A 383 -9.99 58.89 -15.50
C GLU A 383 -8.82 57.92 -15.20
N GLU A 384 -7.81 58.34 -14.42
CA GLU A 384 -6.75 57.44 -13.95
C GLU A 384 -7.26 56.31 -13.05
N ILE A 385 -8.23 56.55 -12.17
CA ILE A 385 -8.87 55.51 -11.34
C ILE A 385 -9.74 54.58 -12.22
N GLU A 386 -10.42 55.13 -13.22
CA GLU A 386 -11.23 54.36 -14.17
C GLU A 386 -10.40 53.55 -15.19
N GLU A 387 -9.17 53.96 -15.51
CA GLU A 387 -8.26 53.23 -16.42
C GLU A 387 -7.27 52.28 -15.70
N HIS A 388 -6.95 52.51 -14.41
CA HIS A 388 -6.08 51.60 -13.65
C HIS A 388 -6.73 50.22 -13.49
N GLY A 389 -5.93 49.18 -13.75
CA GLY A 389 -6.33 47.77 -13.68
C GLY A 389 -5.70 47.02 -12.51
N GLY A 390 -5.08 47.73 -11.57
CA GLY A 390 -4.45 47.17 -10.37
C GLY A 390 -5.26 47.42 -9.10
N ILE A 391 -4.62 47.17 -7.95
CA ILE A 391 -5.18 47.47 -6.63
C ILE A 391 -5.11 48.98 -6.37
N PHE A 392 -6.09 49.49 -5.64
CA PHE A 392 -6.17 50.87 -5.15
C PHE A 392 -5.85 50.90 -3.66
N GLY A 393 -5.39 52.02 -3.14
CA GLY A 393 -5.06 52.18 -1.73
C GLY A 393 -5.42 53.56 -1.17
N ILE A 394 -5.63 53.60 0.15
CA ILE A 394 -5.72 54.83 0.95
C ILE A 394 -4.77 54.73 2.13
N GLU A 395 -4.13 55.84 2.50
CA GLU A 395 -3.33 55.89 3.71
C GLU A 395 -4.19 55.69 4.96
N LYS A 396 -3.69 54.92 5.91
CA LYS A 396 -4.36 54.58 7.17
C LYS A 396 -4.71 55.79 8.02
N GLU A 397 -3.90 56.85 7.99
CA GLU A 397 -4.25 58.12 8.67
C GLU A 397 -5.51 58.74 8.04
N ASP A 398 -5.67 58.63 6.73
CA ASP A 398 -6.75 59.26 5.97
C ASP A 398 -8.05 58.45 6.04
N TRP A 399 -7.95 57.13 6.01
CA TRP A 399 -9.06 56.23 6.36
C TRP A 399 -9.59 56.49 7.79
N MET A 400 -8.70 56.71 8.76
CA MET A 400 -9.09 57.05 10.13
C MET A 400 -9.75 58.44 10.23
N ARG A 401 -9.49 59.36 9.28
CA ARG A 401 -10.22 60.65 9.17
C ARG A 401 -11.65 60.47 8.67
N GLU A 402 -11.90 59.53 7.75
CA GLU A 402 -13.26 59.20 7.28
C GLU A 402 -14.11 58.60 8.41
N ARG A 403 -13.65 57.52 9.05
CA ARG A 403 -14.37 56.89 10.18
C ARG A 403 -14.59 57.82 11.38
N SER A 404 -13.84 58.91 11.48
CA SER A 404 -14.05 59.96 12.48
C SER A 404 -15.28 60.82 12.18
N LEU A 405 -15.55 61.10 10.90
CA LEU A 405 -16.69 61.90 10.45
C LEU A 405 -18.00 61.12 10.50
N ASP A 406 -17.99 59.84 10.14
CA ASP A 406 -19.18 58.98 10.25
C ASP A 406 -19.62 58.80 11.70
N ARG A 407 -18.67 58.60 12.62
CA ARG A 407 -18.97 58.57 14.07
C ARG A 407 -19.51 59.90 14.61
N GLU A 408 -19.21 61.03 13.98
CA GLU A 408 -19.82 62.33 14.33
C GLU A 408 -21.22 62.48 13.69
N ASN A 409 -21.42 62.04 12.44
CA ASN A 409 -22.71 62.05 11.74
C ASN A 409 -23.76 61.14 12.40
N ASP A 410 -23.40 59.92 12.80
CA ASP A 410 -24.32 58.97 13.44
C ASP A 410 -24.85 59.50 14.79
N MET A 411 -23.99 60.15 15.59
CA MET A 411 -24.40 60.82 16.83
C MET A 411 -25.36 62.00 16.59
N GLU A 412 -25.30 62.65 15.42
CA GLU A 412 -26.26 63.70 15.05
C GLU A 412 -27.61 63.12 14.57
N GLN A 413 -27.62 61.95 13.92
CA GLN A 413 -28.86 61.32 13.41
C GLN A 413 -29.75 60.70 14.50
N GLU A 414 -29.20 60.23 15.62
CA GLU A 414 -30.01 59.63 16.72
C GLU A 414 -30.96 60.60 17.46
N ASN A 415 -30.94 61.91 17.14
CA ASN A 415 -31.65 62.95 17.92
C ASN A 415 -32.99 63.47 17.35
N GLU A 416 -33.54 62.92 16.25
CA GLU A 416 -34.90 63.28 15.75
C GLU A 416 -36.01 62.26 16.11
N PRO A 417 -37.12 62.68 16.78
CA PRO A 417 -38.23 61.77 17.10
C PRO A 417 -39.34 61.75 16.04
N LYS A 418 -39.79 60.55 15.60
CA LYS A 418 -40.96 60.39 14.71
C LYS A 418 -42.03 59.44 15.27
N GLN A 419 -43.29 59.79 15.02
CA GLN A 419 -44.50 59.01 15.33
C GLN A 419 -45.32 58.76 14.03
N PRO A 420 -46.29 57.83 14.02
CA PRO A 420 -46.62 57.03 12.82
C PRO A 420 -47.89 57.43 12.05
N VAL A 421 -47.95 57.11 10.75
CA VAL A 421 -49.14 57.03 9.87
C VAL A 421 -48.81 55.99 8.77
N ALA A 422 -49.37 54.77 8.78
CA ALA A 422 -50.64 54.29 8.23
C ALA A 422 -50.66 54.01 6.70
N VAL A 423 -51.21 52.84 6.34
CA VAL A 423 -51.25 52.20 5.01
C VAL A 423 -52.50 52.61 4.22
N GLU A 424 -52.39 52.79 2.89
CA GLU A 424 -53.46 52.41 1.95
C GLU A 424 -52.92 52.13 0.52
N THR A 425 -53.68 51.37 -0.27
CA THR A 425 -53.23 50.57 -1.43
C THR A 425 -53.52 51.19 -2.80
N VAL A 426 -52.81 50.72 -3.86
CA VAL A 426 -53.37 49.99 -5.03
C VAL A 426 -52.30 49.72 -6.09
N SER A 427 -52.44 48.57 -6.77
CA SER A 427 -51.53 47.91 -7.72
C SER A 427 -51.43 48.49 -9.14
N GLU A 428 -50.25 48.37 -9.75
CA GLU A 428 -50.07 48.05 -11.18
C GLU A 428 -49.16 46.81 -11.28
N GLU A 429 -49.54 45.83 -12.10
CA GLU A 429 -48.78 44.57 -12.29
C GLU A 429 -47.54 44.82 -13.15
N LYS A 430 -46.40 45.10 -12.51
CA LYS A 430 -45.09 44.71 -13.05
C LYS A 430 -44.81 43.28 -12.58
N SER A 431 -44.22 42.45 -13.46
CA SER A 431 -43.51 41.28 -12.98
C SER A 431 -42.41 41.77 -12.03
N GLN A 432 -42.48 41.40 -10.75
CA GLN A 432 -41.37 41.60 -9.84
C GLN A 432 -40.20 40.76 -10.36
N ASP A 433 -39.06 41.41 -10.61
CA ASP A 433 -37.79 40.69 -10.69
C ASP A 433 -37.62 39.93 -9.35
N THR A 434 -37.12 38.70 -9.40
CA THR A 434 -36.90 37.87 -8.21
C THR A 434 -35.55 37.18 -8.25
N TYR A 435 -35.06 36.81 -7.07
CA TYR A 435 -33.90 35.95 -6.92
C TYR A 435 -34.26 34.72 -6.09
N LYS A 436 -33.58 33.60 -6.37
CA LYS A 436 -33.73 32.32 -5.67
C LYS A 436 -32.37 31.81 -5.23
N ILE A 437 -32.30 31.25 -4.02
CA ILE A 437 -31.09 30.63 -3.47
C ILE A 437 -31.30 29.13 -3.40
N TYR A 438 -30.39 28.40 -4.02
CA TYR A 438 -30.37 26.95 -4.08
C TYR A 438 -29.07 26.44 -3.44
N GLN A 439 -29.19 25.45 -2.55
CA GLN A 439 -28.05 24.85 -1.84
C GLN A 439 -28.01 23.34 -2.09
N LEU A 440 -26.82 22.73 -2.05
CA LEU A 440 -26.63 21.32 -2.35
C LEU A 440 -27.40 20.43 -1.36
N LYS A 441 -27.95 19.31 -1.85
CA LYS A 441 -28.71 18.36 -1.02
C LYS A 441 -27.79 17.55 -0.13
N SER A 442 -28.06 17.57 1.18
CA SER A 442 -27.37 16.73 2.16
C SER A 442 -27.84 15.27 2.07
N ASN A 443 -27.24 14.50 1.16
CA ASN A 443 -27.25 13.04 1.16
C ASN A 443 -25.81 12.51 1.22
N ASP A 444 -25.63 11.25 1.59
CA ASP A 444 -24.32 10.66 1.87
C ASP A 444 -23.38 10.68 0.65
N GLU A 445 -23.93 10.68 -0.57
CA GLU A 445 -23.19 10.73 -1.85
C GLU A 445 -22.72 12.15 -2.25
N LEU A 446 -23.39 13.22 -1.81
CA LEU A 446 -23.04 14.61 -2.17
C LEU A 446 -22.37 15.39 -1.04
N TRP A 447 -22.30 14.83 0.17
CA TRP A 447 -21.71 15.51 1.34
C TRP A 447 -20.27 16.02 1.07
N GLN A 448 -19.47 15.21 0.38
CA GLN A 448 -18.07 15.49 0.05
C GLN A 448 -17.86 16.59 -1.01
N TYR A 449 -18.93 17.18 -1.57
CA TYR A 449 -18.85 18.24 -2.57
C TYR A 449 -19.48 19.56 -2.09
N HIS A 450 -19.86 19.67 -0.82
CA HIS A 450 -20.20 20.95 -0.22
C HIS A 450 -18.95 21.84 -0.12
N PHE A 451 -19.10 23.13 -0.44
CA PHE A 451 -18.02 24.13 -0.42
C PHE A 451 -16.92 23.97 -1.48
N GLU A 452 -17.03 22.98 -2.37
CA GLU A 452 -16.11 22.81 -3.49
C GLU A 452 -16.31 23.87 -4.59
N ASN A 453 -15.19 24.38 -5.11
CA ASN A 453 -15.18 25.41 -6.16
C ASN A 453 -15.41 24.81 -7.57
N LEU A 454 -15.66 25.66 -8.57
CA LEU A 454 -16.03 25.19 -9.92
C LEU A 454 -14.85 24.53 -10.68
N GLU A 455 -13.61 24.64 -10.20
CA GLU A 455 -12.44 23.95 -10.77
C GLU A 455 -12.29 22.54 -10.16
N SER A 456 -12.44 22.42 -8.83
CA SER A 456 -12.43 21.15 -8.11
C SER A 456 -13.59 20.23 -8.54
N LEU A 457 -14.80 20.76 -8.71
CA LEU A 457 -15.93 19.99 -9.25
C LEU A 457 -15.62 19.42 -10.65
N LYS A 458 -14.91 20.18 -11.50
CA LYS A 458 -14.49 19.70 -12.84
C LYS A 458 -13.35 18.67 -12.77
N ALA A 459 -12.44 18.79 -11.79
CA ALA A 459 -11.37 17.82 -11.57
C ALA A 459 -11.92 16.43 -11.20
N HIS A 460 -13.07 16.39 -10.52
CA HIS A 460 -13.81 15.17 -10.18
C HIS A 460 -14.87 14.78 -11.25
N ASP A 461 -14.80 15.33 -12.49
CA ASP A 461 -15.77 15.21 -13.62
C ASP A 461 -17.26 15.49 -13.28
N LEU A 462 -17.52 16.11 -12.13
CA LEU A 462 -18.85 16.52 -11.69
C LEU A 462 -19.30 17.79 -12.39
N LYS A 463 -20.62 17.95 -12.45
CA LYS A 463 -21.29 19.04 -13.16
C LYS A 463 -22.35 19.63 -12.26
N VAL A 464 -22.56 20.95 -12.39
CA VAL A 464 -23.54 21.71 -11.63
C VAL A 464 -24.94 21.40 -12.18
N GLU A 465 -25.50 20.27 -11.76
CA GLU A 465 -26.81 19.77 -12.20
C GLU A 465 -27.90 20.17 -11.21
N GLY A 466 -28.92 20.92 -11.67
CA GLY A 466 -29.96 21.48 -10.79
C GLY A 466 -30.75 20.46 -9.97
N LYS A 467 -30.79 19.17 -10.36
CA LYS A 467 -31.41 18.11 -9.56
C LYS A 467 -30.70 17.84 -8.22
N ASN A 468 -29.42 18.20 -8.08
CA ASN A 468 -28.62 17.98 -6.87
C ASN A 468 -28.86 19.07 -5.81
N TYR A 469 -29.58 20.13 -6.18
CA TYR A 469 -29.82 21.30 -5.34
C TYR A 469 -31.27 21.35 -4.81
N GLU A 470 -31.45 22.01 -3.67
CA GLU A 470 -32.76 22.32 -3.07
C GLU A 470 -32.95 23.85 -2.96
N LEU A 471 -34.13 24.34 -3.32
CA LEU A 471 -34.51 25.75 -3.15
C LEU A 471 -34.67 26.07 -1.65
N LYS A 472 -33.85 26.99 -1.12
CA LYS A 472 -33.87 27.42 0.29
C LYS A 472 -34.50 28.80 0.50
N TYR A 473 -34.51 29.65 -0.53
CA TYR A 473 -35.09 30.99 -0.44
C TYR A 473 -35.59 31.50 -1.80
N GLU A 474 -36.65 32.31 -1.79
CA GLU A 474 -37.11 33.12 -2.92
C GLU A 474 -37.42 34.53 -2.42
N GLY A 475 -36.89 35.55 -3.09
CA GLY A 475 -36.99 36.95 -2.67
C GLY A 475 -37.25 37.92 -3.81
N GLU A 476 -37.87 39.05 -3.49
CA GLU A 476 -38.04 40.17 -4.41
C GLU A 476 -36.70 40.87 -4.68
N TRP A 477 -36.42 41.16 -5.95
CA TRP A 477 -35.26 41.94 -6.37
C TRP A 477 -35.63 43.42 -6.47
N THR A 478 -34.93 44.29 -5.74
CA THR A 478 -35.16 45.74 -5.78
C THR A 478 -34.10 46.47 -6.62
N GLU A 479 -34.49 47.60 -7.19
CA GLU A 479 -33.64 48.44 -8.05
C GLU A 479 -32.43 48.96 -7.24
N GLY A 480 -31.22 48.49 -7.58
CA GLY A 480 -29.98 48.72 -6.84
C GLY A 480 -29.33 47.45 -6.25
N MET A 481 -30.08 46.36 -6.08
CA MET A 481 -29.49 45.07 -5.73
C MET A 481 -28.59 44.54 -6.86
N HIS A 482 -27.59 43.78 -6.46
CA HIS A 482 -26.60 43.09 -7.29
C HIS A 482 -26.20 41.79 -6.56
N LEU A 483 -25.49 40.86 -7.23
CA LEU A 483 -25.19 39.53 -6.66
C LEU A 483 -24.44 39.63 -5.32
N GLU A 484 -23.47 40.53 -5.22
CA GLU A 484 -22.75 40.82 -3.97
C GLU A 484 -23.68 41.34 -2.86
N GLY A 485 -24.64 42.20 -3.20
CA GLY A 485 -25.66 42.66 -2.24
C GLY A 485 -26.57 41.52 -1.74
N ILE A 486 -26.76 40.44 -2.52
CA ILE A 486 -27.38 39.21 -2.02
C ILE A 486 -26.41 38.47 -1.11
N TYR A 487 -25.15 38.28 -1.51
CA TYR A 487 -24.12 37.62 -0.67
C TYR A 487 -24.01 38.26 0.72
N THR A 488 -23.81 39.57 0.77
CA THR A 488 -23.80 40.38 2.00
C THR A 488 -25.08 40.19 2.82
N LYS A 489 -26.25 40.24 2.19
CA LYS A 489 -27.54 40.07 2.88
C LYS A 489 -27.72 38.69 3.52
N PHE A 490 -27.25 37.61 2.90
CA PHE A 490 -27.44 36.26 3.46
C PHE A 490 -26.34 35.84 4.43
N ASN A 491 -25.20 36.56 4.44
CA ASN A 491 -24.07 36.30 5.33
C ASN A 491 -23.98 37.27 6.53
N ILE A 492 -24.55 38.47 6.42
CA ILE A 492 -24.52 39.51 7.47
C ILE A 492 -25.95 39.80 7.96
N ASP A 493 -26.84 40.28 7.08
CA ASP A 493 -28.21 40.71 7.42
C ASP A 493 -29.28 39.62 7.18
N ARG A 494 -29.00 38.41 7.66
CA ARG A 494 -29.76 37.19 7.33
C ARG A 494 -31.27 37.31 7.62
N PRO A 495 -32.16 37.05 6.64
CA PRO A 495 -33.62 37.03 6.85
C PRO A 495 -34.09 35.98 7.87
N GLU A 496 -35.06 36.34 8.73
CA GLU A 496 -35.62 35.44 9.76
C GLU A 496 -36.31 34.18 9.18
N ASP A 497 -36.78 34.25 7.92
CA ASP A 497 -37.46 33.18 7.21
C ASP A 497 -36.52 32.31 6.34
N PHE A 498 -35.22 32.62 6.31
CA PHE A 498 -34.24 31.83 5.55
C PHE A 498 -33.84 30.55 6.29
N THR A 499 -34.10 29.40 5.67
CA THR A 499 -33.88 28.06 6.24
C THR A 499 -32.62 27.33 5.78
N GLY A 500 -31.78 27.98 4.95
CA GLY A 500 -30.49 27.46 4.48
C GLY A 500 -29.30 27.72 5.43
N HIS A 501 -28.10 27.35 5.01
CA HIS A 501 -26.85 27.86 5.61
C HIS A 501 -26.45 29.20 4.99
N SER A 502 -25.49 29.91 5.59
CA SER A 502 -24.87 31.11 5.00
C SER A 502 -24.44 30.85 3.55
N LEU A 503 -24.60 31.86 2.68
CA LEU A 503 -24.35 31.74 1.24
C LEU A 503 -22.84 31.60 1.00
N SER A 504 -22.42 30.46 0.46
CA SER A 504 -21.02 30.03 0.41
C SER A 504 -20.63 29.48 -0.96
N VAL A 505 -19.34 29.22 -1.16
CA VAL A 505 -18.85 28.46 -2.33
C VAL A 505 -19.69 27.18 -2.52
N GLY A 506 -20.03 26.86 -3.77
CA GLY A 506 -20.90 25.74 -4.11
C GLY A 506 -22.39 26.07 -4.23
N ASP A 507 -22.87 27.18 -3.65
CA ASP A 507 -24.28 27.60 -3.72
C ASP A 507 -24.63 28.24 -5.08
N ILE A 508 -25.93 28.25 -5.41
CA ILE A 508 -26.45 28.81 -6.66
C ILE A 508 -27.45 29.95 -6.37
N VAL A 509 -27.19 31.13 -6.93
CA VAL A 509 -28.14 32.25 -6.99
C VAL A 509 -28.75 32.31 -8.40
N VAL A 510 -30.05 32.01 -8.52
CA VAL A 510 -30.79 32.19 -9.77
C VAL A 510 -31.46 33.56 -9.75
N LEU A 511 -31.12 34.40 -10.73
CA LEU A 511 -31.79 35.68 -10.97
C LEU A 511 -32.84 35.51 -12.07
N ASN A 512 -34.06 35.97 -11.82
CA ASN A 512 -35.12 36.12 -12.82
C ASN A 512 -35.37 37.63 -13.03
N ARG A 513 -34.90 38.16 -14.15
CA ARG A 513 -34.98 39.59 -14.49
C ARG A 513 -35.47 39.79 -15.91
N ASP A 514 -36.43 40.69 -16.10
CA ASP A 514 -37.09 40.94 -17.40
C ASP A 514 -37.61 39.65 -18.10
N GLY A 515 -37.92 38.60 -17.33
CA GLY A 515 -38.34 37.29 -17.84
C GLY A 515 -37.22 36.37 -18.35
N LYS A 516 -35.94 36.72 -18.13
CA LYS A 516 -34.78 35.85 -18.37
C LYS A 516 -34.26 35.31 -17.04
N GLU A 517 -34.10 33.98 -16.96
CA GLU A 517 -33.41 33.32 -15.85
C GLU A 517 -31.91 33.12 -16.16
N THR A 518 -31.07 33.38 -15.16
CA THR A 518 -29.62 33.14 -15.19
C THR A 518 -29.19 32.56 -13.85
N ALA A 519 -28.41 31.48 -13.86
CA ALA A 519 -27.90 30.82 -12.66
C ALA A 519 -26.44 31.20 -12.44
N HIS A 520 -26.11 31.65 -11.25
CA HIS A 520 -24.78 32.10 -10.86
C HIS A 520 -24.30 31.23 -9.70
N PHE A 521 -23.22 30.51 -9.93
CA PHE A 521 -22.50 29.73 -8.92
C PHE A 521 -21.64 30.67 -8.08
N VAL A 522 -21.74 30.55 -6.77
CA VAL A 522 -20.84 31.22 -5.82
C VAL A 522 -19.51 30.44 -5.87
N ASP A 523 -18.48 31.08 -6.42
CA ASP A 523 -17.15 30.47 -6.57
C ASP A 523 -16.18 31.03 -5.54
N SER A 524 -14.93 30.53 -5.51
CA SER A 524 -13.90 31.04 -4.60
C SER A 524 -13.61 32.54 -4.77
N VAL A 525 -13.87 33.10 -5.96
CA VAL A 525 -13.78 34.53 -6.24
C VAL A 525 -15.02 34.99 -7.02
N GLY A 526 -16.02 35.50 -6.29
CA GLY A 526 -17.23 36.09 -6.87
C GLY A 526 -18.22 35.07 -7.45
N PHE A 527 -18.83 35.41 -8.59
CA PHE A 527 -19.92 34.63 -9.19
C PHE A 527 -19.61 34.21 -10.63
N VAL A 528 -19.84 32.93 -10.95
CA VAL A 528 -19.67 32.37 -12.29
C VAL A 528 -21.03 31.93 -12.86
N GLU A 529 -21.40 32.43 -14.03
CA GLU A 529 -22.64 32.01 -14.70
C GLU A 529 -22.52 30.53 -15.14
N VAL A 530 -23.49 29.70 -14.74
CA VAL A 530 -23.55 28.24 -15.00
C VAL A 530 -24.81 27.87 -15.81
N PRO A 531 -24.84 28.11 -17.14
CA PRO A 531 -26.00 27.80 -17.99
C PRO A 531 -26.43 26.33 -17.95
N GLU A 532 -25.50 25.41 -17.65
CA GLU A 532 -25.72 23.99 -17.46
C GLU A 532 -26.71 23.65 -16.34
N PHE A 533 -26.89 24.52 -15.34
CA PHE A 533 -27.86 24.31 -14.25
C PHE A 533 -29.28 24.04 -14.76
N PHE A 534 -29.64 24.63 -15.91
CA PHE A 534 -30.94 24.45 -16.57
C PHE A 534 -30.98 23.28 -17.58
N LEU A 535 -29.89 22.55 -17.81
CA LEU A 535 -29.84 21.51 -18.86
C LEU A 535 -30.89 20.40 -18.70
N GLU A 536 -31.14 20.00 -17.46
CA GLU A 536 -32.06 18.90 -17.17
C GLU A 536 -33.52 19.36 -17.27
N SER A 537 -33.83 20.57 -16.79
CA SER A 537 -35.16 21.18 -16.99
C SER A 537 -35.44 21.49 -18.46
N VAL A 538 -34.44 21.90 -19.26
CA VAL A 538 -34.57 22.04 -20.71
C VAL A 538 -34.76 20.66 -21.38
N ARG A 539 -34.08 19.61 -20.92
CA ARG A 539 -34.29 18.24 -21.45
C ARG A 539 -35.68 17.68 -21.12
N GLU A 540 -36.22 17.96 -19.94
CA GLU A 540 -37.57 17.57 -19.57
C GLU A 540 -38.63 18.42 -20.28
N GLN A 541 -38.49 19.75 -20.30
CA GLN A 541 -39.36 20.63 -21.08
C GLN A 541 -39.35 20.28 -22.58
N THR A 542 -38.19 20.07 -23.19
CA THR A 542 -38.14 19.65 -24.61
C THR A 542 -38.78 18.27 -24.80
N ARG A 543 -38.76 17.39 -23.79
CA ARG A 543 -39.39 16.06 -23.86
C ARG A 543 -40.90 16.10 -23.63
N GLU A 544 -41.39 17.06 -22.84
CA GLU A 544 -42.82 17.34 -22.65
C GLU A 544 -43.40 18.15 -23.82
N GLU A 545 -42.72 19.19 -24.31
CA GLU A 545 -43.10 19.95 -25.51
C GLU A 545 -43.06 19.08 -26.78
N VAL A 546 -42.08 18.17 -26.91
CA VAL A 546 -42.08 17.16 -27.99
C VAL A 546 -43.15 16.09 -27.75
N ALA A 547 -43.60 15.84 -26.52
CA ALA A 547 -44.73 14.94 -26.27
C ALA A 547 -46.09 15.61 -26.59
N GLU A 548 -46.29 16.88 -26.22
CA GLU A 548 -47.50 17.66 -26.55
C GLU A 548 -47.61 17.96 -28.05
N SER A 549 -46.51 18.34 -28.72
CA SER A 549 -46.49 18.57 -30.17
C SER A 549 -46.58 17.30 -31.03
N ILE A 550 -46.60 16.12 -30.41
CA ILE A 550 -46.96 14.85 -31.07
C ILE A 550 -48.47 14.57 -31.01
N GLU A 551 -49.27 15.28 -30.20
CA GLU A 551 -50.73 15.15 -30.18
C GLU A 551 -51.48 16.17 -31.07
N ASP A 552 -51.00 17.42 -31.20
CA ASP A 552 -51.55 18.42 -32.14
C ASP A 552 -50.49 18.88 -33.18
N GLY A 553 -50.74 18.57 -34.45
CA GLY A 553 -49.72 18.67 -35.51
C GLY A 553 -49.54 20.05 -36.15
N ASP A 554 -48.29 20.32 -36.55
CA ASP A 554 -47.78 21.44 -37.35
C ASP A 554 -47.81 22.85 -36.72
N GLU A 555 -46.86 23.13 -35.82
CA GLU A 555 -46.21 24.46 -35.78
C GLU A 555 -44.71 24.34 -35.41
N ILE A 556 -43.87 25.22 -35.98
CA ILE A 556 -42.40 25.20 -35.77
C ILE A 556 -42.09 26.04 -34.52
N ILE A 557 -41.51 25.41 -33.51
CA ILE A 557 -41.06 26.10 -32.29
C ILE A 557 -39.75 26.87 -32.59
N ASP A 558 -39.77 28.18 -32.36
CA ASP A 558 -38.59 29.05 -32.42
C ASP A 558 -37.82 29.01 -31.09
N LEU A 559 -36.95 28.01 -30.95
CA LEU A 559 -36.06 27.83 -29.79
C LEU A 559 -34.84 28.76 -29.94
N GLY A 560 -35.04 30.04 -29.62
CA GLY A 560 -34.08 31.12 -29.90
C GLY A 560 -32.61 30.85 -29.50
N ASP A 561 -31.71 31.49 -30.26
CA ASP A 561 -30.26 31.26 -30.44
C ASP A 561 -29.44 30.70 -29.26
N GLY A 562 -29.77 31.02 -28.01
CA GLY A 562 -29.04 30.57 -26.83
C GLY A 562 -29.19 29.07 -26.50
N ARG A 563 -30.37 28.47 -26.76
CA ARG A 563 -30.61 27.05 -26.41
C ARG A 563 -29.99 26.06 -27.42
N GLU A 564 -29.78 26.49 -28.66
CA GLU A 564 -29.22 25.63 -29.72
C GLU A 564 -27.73 25.34 -29.50
N ALA A 565 -26.98 26.30 -28.96
CA ALA A 565 -25.55 26.16 -28.64
C ALA A 565 -25.28 25.07 -27.59
N VAL A 566 -26.08 25.06 -26.53
CA VAL A 566 -25.93 24.16 -25.37
C VAL A 566 -26.12 22.68 -25.75
N LEU A 567 -27.06 22.39 -26.66
CA LEU A 567 -27.33 21.02 -27.14
C LEU A 567 -26.21 20.41 -28.00
N ALA A 568 -25.32 21.24 -28.57
CA ALA A 568 -24.18 20.77 -29.34
C ALA A 568 -23.08 20.18 -28.43
N GLN A 569 -22.93 20.71 -27.22
CA GLN A 569 -21.82 20.44 -26.31
C GLN A 569 -21.96 19.09 -25.59
N ILE A 570 -23.19 18.68 -25.26
CA ILE A 570 -23.47 17.44 -24.51
C ILE A 570 -23.24 16.15 -25.32
N ARG A 571 -23.03 16.25 -26.64
CA ARG A 571 -22.91 15.07 -27.51
C ARG A 571 -21.49 14.47 -27.54
N GLY A 572 -20.55 15.03 -26.78
CA GLY A 572 -19.13 14.66 -26.81
C GLY A 572 -18.63 13.74 -25.70
N SER A 573 -19.32 13.60 -24.57
CA SER A 573 -18.70 13.13 -23.31
C SER A 573 -19.58 12.18 -22.49
N LYS A 574 -19.61 10.88 -22.84
CA LYS A 574 -20.14 9.79 -21.99
C LYS A 574 -19.53 8.43 -22.36
N GLU A 575 -18.55 7.98 -21.58
CA GLU A 575 -17.94 6.63 -21.43
C GLU A 575 -16.82 6.84 -20.39
N ASN A 576 -16.73 6.26 -19.18
CA ASN A 576 -17.53 5.33 -18.36
C ASN A 576 -17.12 5.53 -16.87
N GLU A 577 -17.93 5.13 -15.88
CA GLU A 577 -17.42 4.84 -14.51
C GLU A 577 -18.37 3.95 -13.64
N VAL A 578 -17.83 3.50 -12.48
CA VAL A 578 -18.43 2.94 -11.23
C VAL A 578 -18.61 1.39 -11.20
N LEU A 579 -17.92 0.55 -10.39
CA LEU A 579 -17.39 0.51 -8.99
C LEU A 579 -18.31 -0.19 -7.93
N GLU A 580 -17.75 -1.23 -7.27
CA GLU A 580 -17.59 -1.52 -5.81
C GLU A 580 -18.69 -1.78 -4.74
N THR A 581 -18.17 -2.23 -3.54
CA THR A 581 -18.63 -2.13 -2.12
C THR A 581 -19.44 -3.28 -1.45
N GLU A 582 -19.36 -3.66 -0.14
CA GLU A 582 -18.40 -3.52 1.02
C GLU A 582 -18.93 -4.27 2.32
N VAL A 583 -18.19 -4.21 3.48
CA VAL A 583 -18.67 -3.88 4.88
C VAL A 583 -18.33 -4.82 6.12
N GLN A 584 -17.42 -4.35 7.04
CA GLN A 584 -17.39 -4.23 8.56
C GLN A 584 -17.82 -5.37 9.59
N GLU A 585 -17.54 -5.42 10.93
CA GLU A 585 -16.59 -4.86 11.96
C GLU A 585 -16.81 -5.48 13.41
N THR A 586 -15.85 -5.34 14.37
CA THR A 586 -15.97 -4.80 15.80
C THR A 586 -15.03 -5.37 16.92
N GLU A 587 -14.67 -4.54 17.95
CA GLU A 587 -13.64 -4.74 19.01
C GLU A 587 -14.11 -4.90 20.50
N VAL A 588 -13.20 -5.22 21.46
CA VAL A 588 -13.25 -4.84 22.91
C VAL A 588 -11.84 -4.67 23.57
N GLN A 589 -11.70 -3.73 24.53
CA GLN A 589 -10.48 -3.23 25.26
C GLN A 589 -10.49 -3.59 26.78
N ASP A 590 -9.46 -3.48 27.66
CA ASP A 590 -7.97 -3.30 27.63
C ASP A 590 -7.38 -3.48 29.10
N THR A 591 -6.05 -3.41 29.29
CA THR A 591 -5.23 -2.93 30.45
C THR A 591 -4.35 -3.93 31.24
N SER A 592 -3.02 -3.77 31.16
CA SER A 592 -2.14 -3.29 32.26
C SER A 592 -0.68 -3.80 32.16
N GLY A 593 0.29 -2.87 32.10
CA GLY A 593 1.71 -3.20 32.04
C GLY A 593 2.37 -3.40 33.41
N GLN A 594 3.27 -4.37 33.52
CA GLN A 594 4.29 -4.40 34.57
C GLN A 594 5.56 -5.13 34.13
N ASP A 595 6.68 -4.43 34.24
CA ASP A 595 8.02 -4.91 33.88
C ASP A 595 8.50 -6.00 34.87
N VAL A 596 8.67 -7.22 34.36
CA VAL A 596 9.25 -8.35 35.09
C VAL A 596 10.19 -9.10 34.16
N GLN A 597 11.46 -9.17 34.53
CA GLN A 597 12.42 -10.12 33.97
C GLN A 597 11.97 -11.55 34.27
N LYS A 598 11.08 -12.10 33.43
CA LYS A 598 10.75 -13.52 33.43
C LYS A 598 12.01 -14.28 32.98
N GLN A 599 12.43 -15.25 33.79
CA GLN A 599 13.30 -16.32 33.27
C GLN A 599 12.54 -16.99 32.13
N LYS A 600 13.18 -17.17 30.95
CA LYS A 600 12.57 -17.88 29.82
C LYS A 600 12.03 -19.23 30.35
N PRO A 601 10.76 -19.60 30.09
CA PRO A 601 10.23 -20.89 30.52
C PRO A 601 11.08 -22.02 29.94
N GLU A 602 11.15 -23.15 30.65
CA GLU A 602 11.93 -24.30 30.18
C GLU A 602 11.19 -24.95 29.00
N VAL A 603 11.74 -24.77 27.80
CA VAL A 603 11.15 -25.30 26.56
C VAL A 603 11.61 -26.75 26.32
N GLU A 604 10.67 -27.65 26.12
CA GLU A 604 10.86 -29.04 25.70
C GLU A 604 10.49 -29.18 24.21
N ILE A 605 11.41 -29.73 23.41
CA ILE A 605 11.18 -30.00 21.99
C ILE A 605 11.02 -31.51 21.81
N THR A 606 9.96 -31.92 21.13
CA THR A 606 9.73 -33.31 20.73
C THR A 606 9.28 -33.38 19.28
N LEU A 607 9.24 -34.59 18.73
CA LEU A 607 8.78 -34.86 17.37
C LEU A 607 7.46 -35.64 17.38
N THR A 608 6.70 -35.49 16.29
CA THR A 608 5.53 -36.29 15.96
C THR A 608 5.81 -37.12 14.70
N VAL A 609 5.12 -38.25 14.57
CA VAL A 609 5.09 -39.03 13.33
C VAL A 609 3.65 -39.47 13.07
N ALA A 610 3.11 -39.09 11.92
CA ALA A 610 1.75 -39.38 11.50
C ALA A 610 1.72 -40.22 10.22
N GLU A 611 0.83 -41.20 10.15
CA GLU A 611 0.45 -41.91 8.91
C GLU A 611 -0.31 -40.99 7.94
N CYS A 612 -0.91 -39.92 8.45
CA CYS A 612 -1.52 -38.84 7.69
C CYS A 612 -1.22 -37.50 8.39
N GLY A 613 -0.38 -36.65 7.78
CA GLY A 613 -0.04 -35.34 8.32
C GLY A 613 -1.20 -34.33 8.25
N GLU A 614 -2.02 -34.41 7.19
CA GLU A 614 -3.25 -33.61 7.05
C GLU A 614 -4.26 -33.89 8.18
N PHE A 615 -4.30 -35.14 8.66
CA PHE A 615 -5.24 -35.58 9.69
C PHE A 615 -4.58 -36.60 10.61
N HIS A 616 -3.90 -36.15 11.68
CA HIS A 616 -3.21 -37.01 12.66
C HIS A 616 -4.10 -38.09 13.30
N ASN A 617 -5.42 -37.94 13.25
CA ASN A 617 -6.38 -38.94 13.72
C ASN A 617 -6.63 -40.10 12.71
N MET A 618 -6.08 -40.04 11.49
CA MET A 618 -6.24 -41.04 10.43
C MET A 618 -5.00 -41.94 10.27
N GLY A 619 -4.87 -42.93 11.15
CA GLY A 619 -3.89 -44.01 11.04
C GLY A 619 -3.05 -44.19 12.31
N GLU A 620 -1.81 -44.64 12.15
CA GLU A 620 -0.82 -44.65 13.24
C GLU A 620 -0.31 -43.21 13.48
N PHE A 621 -0.38 -42.75 14.74
CA PHE A 621 0.16 -41.47 15.19
C PHE A 621 1.02 -41.68 16.44
N TYR A 622 2.17 -41.01 16.48
CA TYR A 622 3.16 -41.08 17.54
C TYR A 622 3.54 -39.66 17.96
N GLU A 623 3.50 -39.39 19.27
CA GLU A 623 3.77 -38.07 19.87
C GLU A 623 4.82 -38.17 20.99
N ASN A 624 5.41 -37.02 21.36
CA ASN A 624 6.47 -36.90 22.38
C ASN A 624 7.74 -37.71 22.04
N ILE A 625 8.10 -37.81 20.75
CA ILE A 625 9.29 -38.57 20.32
C ILE A 625 10.55 -37.73 20.62
N PRO A 626 11.54 -38.27 21.35
CA PRO A 626 12.64 -37.45 21.88
C PRO A 626 13.83 -37.26 20.93
N THR A 627 13.97 -38.07 19.86
CA THR A 627 15.08 -37.93 18.90
C THR A 627 14.65 -38.13 17.45
N VAL A 628 15.43 -37.52 16.55
CA VAL A 628 15.25 -37.57 15.10
C VAL A 628 15.33 -39.01 14.57
N GLU A 629 16.24 -39.84 15.09
CA GLU A 629 16.34 -41.24 14.63
C GLU A 629 15.13 -42.08 15.02
N GLU A 630 14.54 -41.84 16.19
CA GLU A 630 13.32 -42.56 16.59
C GLU A 630 12.14 -42.13 15.72
N ALA A 631 12.03 -40.84 15.38
CA ALA A 631 11.03 -40.33 14.46
C ALA A 631 11.18 -40.93 13.04
N ILE A 632 12.38 -40.87 12.44
CA ILE A 632 12.65 -41.50 11.13
C ILE A 632 12.36 -43.01 11.19
N ALA A 633 12.80 -43.72 12.23
CA ALA A 633 12.58 -45.15 12.36
C ALA A 633 11.12 -45.52 12.65
N LEU A 634 10.27 -44.60 13.11
CA LEU A 634 8.81 -44.79 13.18
C LEU A 634 8.17 -44.50 11.82
N PHE A 635 8.58 -43.42 11.16
CA PHE A 635 8.13 -43.03 9.82
C PHE A 635 8.38 -44.15 8.79
N GLU A 636 9.58 -44.73 8.75
CA GLU A 636 9.94 -45.83 7.85
C GLU A 636 9.17 -47.15 8.09
N LYS A 637 8.53 -47.32 9.27
CA LYS A 637 7.68 -48.50 9.54
C LYS A 637 6.30 -48.39 8.90
N ILE A 638 5.87 -47.18 8.52
CA ILE A 638 4.58 -46.92 7.90
C ILE A 638 4.63 -47.50 6.48
N PRO A 639 3.86 -48.55 6.16
CA PRO A 639 3.98 -49.22 4.87
C PRO A 639 3.50 -48.29 3.74
N PRO A 640 4.27 -48.12 2.65
CA PRO A 640 3.90 -47.21 1.55
C PRO A 640 2.64 -47.64 0.79
N GLU A 641 2.11 -48.84 1.04
CA GLU A 641 0.83 -49.29 0.48
C GLU A 641 -0.41 -48.85 1.30
N ARG A 642 -0.23 -48.22 2.48
CA ARG A 642 -1.34 -47.67 3.27
C ARG A 642 -1.70 -46.27 2.77
N MET A 643 -2.89 -46.10 2.20
CA MET A 643 -3.33 -44.84 1.61
C MET A 643 -4.19 -43.97 2.55
N ASN A 644 -3.89 -43.95 3.86
CA ASN A 644 -4.66 -43.17 4.83
C ASN A 644 -4.33 -41.67 4.81
N GLY A 645 -3.18 -41.29 4.25
CA GLY A 645 -2.78 -39.90 4.00
C GLY A 645 -1.38 -39.80 3.44
N ILE A 646 -0.81 -38.60 3.45
CA ILE A 646 0.62 -38.36 3.27
C ILE A 646 1.29 -38.55 4.64
N PRO A 647 2.20 -39.54 4.83
CA PRO A 647 2.89 -39.68 6.10
C PRO A 647 3.82 -38.48 6.35
N ALA A 648 3.86 -38.02 7.59
CA ALA A 648 4.59 -36.82 7.99
C ALA A 648 5.40 -37.02 9.28
N ILE A 649 6.46 -36.21 9.41
CA ILE A 649 7.20 -35.95 10.64
C ILE A 649 6.96 -34.49 10.98
N GLY A 650 6.55 -34.23 12.22
CA GLY A 650 6.37 -32.89 12.75
C GLY A 650 7.24 -32.62 13.96
N ILE A 651 7.30 -31.34 14.34
CA ILE A 651 8.00 -30.82 15.51
C ILE A 651 6.97 -30.20 16.45
N ASN A 652 7.15 -30.44 17.75
CA ASN A 652 6.29 -29.97 18.83
C ASN A 652 7.12 -29.23 19.89
N LEU A 653 6.75 -28.00 20.18
CA LEU A 653 7.37 -27.13 21.17
C LEU A 653 6.41 -26.96 22.35
N HIS A 654 6.81 -27.47 23.52
CA HIS A 654 6.07 -27.34 24.77
C HIS A 654 6.81 -26.40 25.73
N ARG A 655 6.12 -25.42 26.33
CA ARG A 655 6.69 -24.56 27.38
C ARG A 655 6.25 -25.05 28.75
N ALA A 656 7.21 -25.29 29.65
CA ALA A 656 6.94 -25.85 30.97
C ALA A 656 5.95 -24.99 31.79
N GLY A 657 4.72 -25.49 31.94
CA GLY A 657 3.66 -24.86 32.73
C GLY A 657 2.41 -24.49 31.92
N GLU A 658 2.46 -24.57 30.59
CA GLU A 658 1.32 -24.45 29.68
C GLU A 658 0.57 -25.80 29.57
N GLU A 659 -0.67 -25.78 29.09
CA GLU A 659 -1.46 -27.00 28.86
C GLU A 659 -1.18 -27.55 27.45
N LYS A 660 -1.29 -28.87 27.25
CA LYS A 660 -0.92 -29.57 25.99
C LYS A 660 -1.60 -29.12 24.70
N TYR A 661 -2.65 -28.28 24.78
CA TYR A 661 -3.32 -27.69 23.61
C TYR A 661 -2.75 -26.31 23.22
N GLU A 662 -1.81 -25.80 24.01
CA GLU A 662 -1.06 -24.55 23.82
C GLU A 662 0.36 -24.85 23.28
N ASP A 663 0.68 -26.12 23.01
CA ASP A 663 1.91 -26.56 22.35
C ASP A 663 1.93 -26.09 20.89
N ASP A 664 3.02 -25.48 20.45
CA ASP A 664 3.21 -25.12 19.04
C ASP A 664 3.68 -26.36 18.27
N CYS A 665 2.86 -26.84 17.34
CA CYS A 665 3.12 -28.04 16.57
C CYS A 665 2.97 -27.79 15.06
N ILE A 666 3.91 -28.33 14.27
CA ILE A 666 3.83 -28.26 12.81
C ILE A 666 4.44 -29.51 12.16
N ASP A 667 3.74 -30.07 11.18
CA ASP A 667 4.27 -31.12 10.31
C ASP A 667 5.08 -30.48 9.18
N PHE A 668 6.35 -30.87 9.05
CA PHE A 668 7.30 -30.16 8.19
C PHE A 668 8.14 -31.09 7.29
N ALA A 669 7.98 -32.42 7.38
CA ALA A 669 8.68 -33.34 6.49
C ALA A 669 7.86 -34.58 6.11
N ASN A 670 7.60 -34.78 4.82
CA ASN A 670 6.93 -35.97 4.29
C ASN A 670 7.86 -36.85 3.43
N ALA A 671 7.36 -37.93 2.86
CA ALA A 671 8.17 -38.94 2.15
C ALA A 671 9.02 -38.40 0.98
N LYS A 672 8.75 -37.20 0.47
CA LYS A 672 9.46 -36.55 -0.63
C LYS A 672 10.03 -35.16 -0.29
N HIS A 673 9.29 -34.37 0.49
CA HIS A 673 9.58 -32.96 0.73
C HIS A 673 9.90 -32.68 2.21
N ILE A 674 10.71 -31.66 2.45
CA ILE A 674 10.85 -30.97 3.73
C ILE A 674 10.38 -29.53 3.51
N TYR A 675 9.25 -29.19 4.11
CA TYR A 675 8.65 -27.87 4.11
C TYR A 675 9.37 -27.01 5.16
N LEU A 676 10.13 -26.01 4.72
CA LEU A 676 10.76 -25.01 5.60
C LEU A 676 10.04 -23.67 5.54
N ASP A 677 9.37 -23.38 4.43
CA ASP A 677 8.43 -22.27 4.29
C ASP A 677 7.36 -22.27 5.41
N VAL A 678 6.83 -23.42 5.81
CA VAL A 678 5.84 -23.52 6.90
C VAL A 678 6.34 -22.95 8.25
N LEU A 679 7.65 -22.89 8.48
CA LEU A 679 8.21 -22.30 9.70
C LEU A 679 8.02 -20.79 9.77
N GLN A 680 7.81 -20.10 8.64
CA GLN A 680 7.53 -18.65 8.63
C GLN A 680 6.20 -18.30 9.32
N TYR A 681 5.25 -19.25 9.34
CA TYR A 681 3.98 -19.13 10.04
C TYR A 681 4.05 -19.60 11.51
N MET A 682 5.19 -20.16 11.94
CA MET A 682 5.41 -20.71 13.28
C MET A 682 6.61 -20.00 13.96
N PRO A 683 6.50 -18.70 14.26
CA PRO A 683 7.62 -17.90 14.74
C PRO A 683 8.19 -18.42 16.07
N ASP A 684 7.38 -19.03 16.93
CA ASP A 684 7.85 -19.64 18.18
C ASP A 684 8.78 -20.84 17.95
N ILE A 685 8.52 -21.63 16.91
CA ILE A 685 9.36 -22.78 16.52
C ILE A 685 10.60 -22.26 15.78
N ALA A 686 10.43 -21.34 14.83
CA ALA A 686 11.52 -20.78 14.03
C ALA A 686 12.56 -20.02 14.87
N ASN A 687 12.11 -19.28 15.90
CA ASN A 687 12.98 -18.48 16.76
C ASN A 687 13.58 -19.25 17.96
N GLU A 688 13.18 -20.51 18.21
CA GLU A 688 13.73 -21.30 19.33
C GLU A 688 14.95 -22.13 18.87
N PRO A 689 16.17 -21.84 19.37
CA PRO A 689 17.39 -22.47 18.87
C PRO A 689 17.40 -24.00 19.03
N LYS A 690 16.74 -24.54 20.05
CA LYS A 690 16.59 -26.00 20.24
C LYS A 690 15.76 -26.64 19.13
N ALA A 691 14.70 -25.98 18.66
CA ALA A 691 13.87 -26.49 17.58
C ALA A 691 14.65 -26.50 16.26
N MET A 692 15.38 -25.42 15.97
CA MET A 692 16.19 -25.33 14.75
C MET A 692 17.39 -26.30 14.74
N GLU A 693 17.93 -26.72 15.89
CA GLU A 693 18.88 -27.84 15.97
C GLU A 693 18.26 -29.17 15.52
N VAL A 694 17.00 -29.44 15.92
CA VAL A 694 16.26 -30.66 15.55
C VAL A 694 15.90 -30.65 14.06
N VAL A 695 15.47 -29.50 13.53
CA VAL A 695 15.22 -29.29 12.09
C VAL A 695 16.50 -29.55 11.28
N ALA A 696 17.63 -28.95 11.66
CA ALA A 696 18.92 -29.16 11.00
C ALA A 696 19.35 -30.64 11.03
N GLU A 697 19.14 -31.33 12.14
CA GLU A 697 19.45 -32.75 12.29
C GLU A 697 18.53 -33.66 11.44
N LEU A 698 17.26 -33.31 11.27
CA LEU A 698 16.33 -34.03 10.40
C LEU A 698 16.73 -33.91 8.92
N ILE A 699 16.99 -32.70 8.43
CA ILE A 699 17.45 -32.43 7.04
C ILE A 699 18.80 -33.12 6.77
N ALA A 700 19.68 -33.17 7.77
CA ALA A 700 20.98 -33.83 7.64
C ALA A 700 20.86 -35.35 7.46
N LYS A 701 19.86 -35.99 8.06
CA LYS A 701 19.59 -37.44 7.97
C LYS A 701 18.65 -37.82 6.81
N LEU A 702 18.00 -36.86 6.15
CA LEU A 702 17.09 -37.07 5.02
C LEU A 702 17.56 -36.32 3.76
N PRO A 703 18.77 -36.61 3.24
CA PRO A 703 19.36 -35.87 2.12
C PRO A 703 18.66 -36.09 0.77
N ASP A 704 17.87 -37.16 0.63
CA ASP A 704 17.16 -37.51 -0.62
C ASP A 704 15.80 -36.81 -0.78
N ARG A 705 15.44 -35.89 0.14
CA ARG A 705 14.18 -35.12 0.09
C ARG A 705 14.41 -33.75 -0.54
N GLU A 706 13.46 -33.32 -1.37
CA GLU A 706 13.40 -31.95 -1.89
C GLU A 706 13.10 -31.00 -0.72
N ILE A 707 13.68 -29.80 -0.73
CA ILE A 707 13.47 -28.78 0.31
C ILE A 707 12.60 -27.68 -0.31
N ASP A 708 11.42 -27.49 0.27
CA ASP A 708 10.46 -26.48 -0.15
C ASP A 708 10.61 -25.28 0.79
N GLY A 709 11.11 -24.16 0.27
CA GLY A 709 11.52 -22.99 1.05
C GLY A 709 13.04 -22.74 1.03
N ASN A 710 13.48 -21.63 1.62
CA ASN A 710 14.90 -21.24 1.59
C ASN A 710 15.67 -21.78 2.81
N LEU A 711 16.84 -22.38 2.56
CA LEU A 711 17.75 -22.83 3.61
C LEU A 711 18.68 -21.67 3.97
N SER A 712 18.50 -21.03 5.13
CA SER A 712 19.37 -19.90 5.52
C SER A 712 20.83 -20.35 5.65
N PRO A 713 21.84 -19.48 5.40
CA PRO A 713 23.25 -19.86 5.50
C PRO A 713 23.62 -20.49 6.84
N GLU A 714 23.06 -19.99 7.95
CA GLU A 714 23.24 -20.55 9.30
C GLU A 714 22.64 -21.95 9.43
N LEU A 715 21.45 -22.19 8.87
CA LEU A 715 20.78 -23.49 8.92
C LEU A 715 21.48 -24.49 7.99
N GLU A 716 21.84 -24.08 6.78
CA GLU A 716 22.61 -24.87 5.82
C GLU A 716 23.97 -25.30 6.41
N ALA A 717 24.69 -24.35 7.03
CA ALA A 717 25.93 -24.65 7.73
C ALA A 717 25.71 -25.70 8.83
N LYS A 718 24.65 -25.60 9.65
CA LYS A 718 24.33 -26.60 10.68
C LYS A 718 24.01 -27.97 10.07
N VAL A 719 23.23 -28.02 9.00
CA VAL A 719 22.93 -29.27 8.26
C VAL A 719 24.23 -29.96 7.82
N TRP A 720 25.16 -29.21 7.23
CA TRP A 720 26.46 -29.75 6.81
C TRP A 720 27.34 -30.21 7.98
N GLU A 721 27.30 -29.55 9.13
CA GLU A 721 27.99 -30.00 10.35
C GLU A 721 27.41 -31.32 10.90
N LYS A 722 26.09 -31.50 10.89
CA LYS A 722 25.45 -32.78 11.24
C LYS A 722 25.78 -33.87 10.20
N ARG A 723 26.03 -33.51 8.93
CA ARG A 723 26.47 -34.44 7.86
C ARG A 723 27.95 -34.85 7.94
N LEU A 724 28.84 -34.03 8.52
CA LEU A 724 30.30 -34.30 8.60
C LEU A 724 30.70 -35.77 8.95
N PRO A 725 30.07 -36.47 9.91
CA PRO A 725 30.49 -37.82 10.29
C PRO A 725 30.31 -38.89 9.20
N GLN A 726 29.39 -38.65 8.26
CA GLN A 726 28.93 -39.62 7.25
C GLN A 726 29.45 -39.31 5.82
N LEU A 727 30.14 -38.18 5.65
CA LEU A 727 30.78 -37.78 4.39
C LEU A 727 32.09 -38.53 4.10
N SER A 728 32.48 -38.57 2.83
CA SER A 728 33.82 -38.99 2.40
C SER A 728 34.90 -37.98 2.81
N GLU A 729 36.17 -38.35 2.70
CA GLU A 729 37.27 -37.49 3.16
C GLU A 729 37.42 -36.22 2.29
N GLU A 730 37.16 -36.29 0.97
CA GLU A 730 37.10 -35.08 0.12
C GLU A 730 35.95 -34.13 0.49
N GLU A 731 34.75 -34.66 0.78
CA GLU A 731 33.58 -33.87 1.16
C GLU A 731 33.75 -33.23 2.55
N LYS A 732 34.36 -33.94 3.52
CA LYS A 732 34.73 -33.36 4.82
C LYS A 732 35.67 -32.17 4.65
N LEU A 733 36.70 -32.31 3.81
CA LEU A 733 37.67 -31.25 3.55
C LEU A 733 37.04 -30.05 2.84
N ALA A 734 36.09 -30.29 1.92
CA ALA A 734 35.29 -29.26 1.29
C ALA A 734 34.44 -28.48 2.32
N VAL A 735 33.66 -29.17 3.16
CA VAL A 735 32.82 -28.56 4.22
C VAL A 735 33.64 -27.77 5.24
N GLU A 736 34.78 -28.32 5.69
CA GLU A 736 35.66 -27.63 6.65
C GLU A 736 36.31 -26.38 6.04
N PHE A 737 36.73 -26.43 4.77
CA PHE A 737 37.31 -25.29 4.05
C PHE A 737 36.26 -24.21 3.77
N ASP A 738 35.09 -24.61 3.27
CA ASP A 738 33.97 -23.73 2.96
C ASP A 738 33.52 -22.94 4.21
N ARG A 739 33.28 -23.64 5.33
CA ARG A 739 32.97 -22.98 6.62
C ARG A 739 34.08 -22.03 7.07
N LEU A 740 35.35 -22.38 6.87
CA LEU A 740 36.44 -21.47 7.19
C LEU A 740 36.41 -20.21 6.30
N CYS A 741 36.06 -20.33 5.02
CA CYS A 741 35.89 -19.17 4.14
C CYS A 741 34.70 -18.30 4.57
N PHE A 742 33.58 -18.91 4.93
CA PHE A 742 32.41 -18.22 5.49
C PHE A 742 32.78 -17.45 6.77
N ASP A 743 33.49 -18.08 7.70
CA ASP A 743 33.90 -17.46 8.97
C ASP A 743 34.92 -16.32 8.76
N CYS A 744 35.90 -16.50 7.86
CA CYS A 744 36.96 -15.50 7.59
C CYS A 744 36.45 -14.19 6.96
N ASP A 745 35.53 -14.27 6.00
CA ASP A 745 34.98 -13.10 5.31
C ASP A 745 33.56 -13.38 4.81
N ARG A 746 32.58 -13.22 5.71
CA ARG A 746 31.15 -13.44 5.42
C ARG A 746 30.66 -12.64 4.22
N ILE A 747 31.15 -11.41 4.02
CA ILE A 747 30.71 -10.53 2.91
C ILE A 747 31.23 -11.08 1.59
N LEU A 748 32.54 -11.33 1.48
CA LEU A 748 33.14 -11.88 0.27
C LEU A 748 32.58 -13.27 -0.05
N TYR A 749 32.24 -14.08 0.97
CA TYR A 749 31.58 -15.36 0.79
C TYR A 749 30.20 -15.18 0.12
N HIS A 750 29.32 -14.33 0.63
CA HIS A 750 27.99 -14.08 0.01
C HIS A 750 28.10 -13.50 -1.41
N ASP A 751 29.10 -12.65 -1.67
CA ASP A 751 29.38 -12.08 -3.01
C ASP A 751 29.90 -13.11 -4.04
N THR A 752 30.37 -14.29 -3.59
CA THR A 752 31.07 -15.25 -4.47
C THR A 752 30.54 -16.69 -4.42
N VAL A 753 29.77 -17.04 -3.39
CA VAL A 753 29.18 -18.37 -3.17
C VAL A 753 27.66 -18.23 -3.17
N ARG A 754 27.00 -18.97 -4.06
CA ARG A 754 25.54 -18.91 -4.26
C ARG A 754 24.74 -19.62 -3.17
N ASN A 755 25.24 -20.77 -2.71
CA ASN A 755 24.82 -21.50 -1.52
C ASN A 755 25.93 -22.48 -1.15
N MET A 756 25.96 -22.94 0.10
CA MET A 756 27.02 -23.81 0.60
C MET A 756 26.96 -25.19 -0.05
N SER A 757 25.77 -25.73 -0.36
CA SER A 757 25.64 -27.06 -0.96
C SER A 757 26.26 -27.17 -2.37
N GLU A 758 26.00 -26.21 -3.27
CA GLU A 758 26.63 -26.12 -4.60
C GLU A 758 28.16 -25.98 -4.46
N ASN A 759 28.63 -25.09 -3.57
CA ASN A 759 30.07 -24.84 -3.42
C ASN A 759 30.83 -26.00 -2.78
N VAL A 760 30.24 -26.68 -1.80
CA VAL A 760 30.79 -27.91 -1.20
C VAL A 760 30.88 -29.04 -2.23
N GLU A 761 29.89 -29.18 -3.12
CA GLU A 761 29.97 -30.15 -4.22
C GLU A 761 31.13 -29.80 -5.18
N GLU A 762 31.21 -28.55 -5.66
CA GLU A 762 32.29 -28.10 -6.54
C GLU A 762 33.69 -28.29 -5.89
N LEU A 763 33.84 -27.91 -4.63
CA LEU A 763 35.09 -28.07 -3.86
C LEU A 763 35.45 -29.54 -3.66
N SER A 764 34.49 -30.41 -3.36
CA SER A 764 34.75 -31.86 -3.22
C SER A 764 35.19 -32.48 -4.55
N GLN A 765 34.61 -32.04 -5.68
CA GLN A 765 35.01 -32.45 -7.01
C GLN A 765 36.41 -31.93 -7.37
N GLU A 766 36.74 -30.67 -7.03
CA GLU A 766 38.09 -30.10 -7.22
C GLU A 766 39.15 -30.89 -6.45
N ILE A 767 38.95 -31.12 -5.15
CA ILE A 767 39.84 -31.91 -4.27
C ILE A 767 40.09 -33.31 -4.85
N LYS A 768 39.04 -33.93 -5.39
CA LYS A 768 39.06 -35.29 -5.93
C LYS A 768 39.74 -35.41 -7.30
N THR A 769 39.58 -34.41 -8.18
CA THR A 769 40.00 -34.48 -9.59
C THR A 769 41.22 -33.61 -9.92
N GLU A 770 41.20 -32.33 -9.54
CA GLU A 770 42.25 -31.36 -9.88
C GLU A 770 43.34 -31.34 -8.78
N GLY A 771 42.96 -31.56 -7.52
CA GLY A 771 43.84 -31.70 -6.36
C GLY A 771 43.68 -30.56 -5.36
N THR A 772 44.59 -30.49 -4.38
CA THR A 772 44.45 -29.59 -3.23
C THR A 772 45.28 -28.29 -3.33
N GLU A 773 45.92 -28.00 -4.48
CA GLU A 773 46.89 -26.89 -4.61
C GLU A 773 46.24 -25.50 -4.48
N ARG A 774 45.15 -25.20 -5.21
CA ARG A 774 44.44 -23.90 -5.13
C ARG A 774 43.92 -23.62 -3.72
N ILE A 775 43.26 -24.61 -3.12
CA ILE A 775 42.74 -24.55 -1.74
C ILE A 775 43.88 -24.33 -0.74
N SER A 776 45.01 -25.04 -0.92
CA SER A 776 46.19 -24.86 -0.07
C SER A 776 46.82 -23.47 -0.19
N ASP A 777 46.79 -22.85 -1.36
CA ASP A 777 47.33 -21.49 -1.54
C ASP A 777 46.43 -20.45 -0.86
N ILE A 778 45.09 -20.59 -0.92
CA ILE A 778 44.14 -19.74 -0.19
C ILE A 778 44.33 -19.89 1.33
N LEU A 779 44.43 -21.12 1.83
CA LEU A 779 44.68 -21.37 3.25
C LEU A 779 46.02 -20.80 3.73
N ARG A 780 47.06 -20.81 2.87
CA ARG A 780 48.34 -20.17 3.20
C ARG A 780 48.22 -18.66 3.27
N GLU A 781 47.44 -18.05 2.37
CA GLU A 781 47.12 -16.62 2.43
C GLU A 781 46.48 -16.28 3.78
N ILE A 782 45.44 -17.02 4.19
CA ILE A 782 44.79 -16.90 5.52
C ILE A 782 45.80 -17.06 6.67
N VAL A 783 46.69 -18.06 6.63
CA VAL A 783 47.72 -18.26 7.68
C VAL A 783 48.76 -17.12 7.72
N THR A 784 49.02 -16.43 6.60
CA THR A 784 50.00 -15.34 6.54
C THR A 784 49.43 -13.94 6.76
N GLU A 785 48.16 -13.72 6.42
CA GLU A 785 47.53 -12.39 6.40
C GLU A 785 46.32 -12.27 7.34
N GLY A 786 45.77 -13.39 7.82
CA GLY A 786 44.65 -13.46 8.75
C GLY A 786 44.95 -12.81 10.10
N VAL A 787 43.91 -12.19 10.68
CA VAL A 787 44.02 -11.38 11.90
C VAL A 787 43.45 -12.09 13.13
N VAL A 788 42.50 -13.01 12.94
CA VAL A 788 41.87 -13.78 14.01
C VAL A 788 42.69 -15.05 14.29
N PRO A 789 43.19 -15.27 15.53
CA PRO A 789 44.05 -16.41 15.83
C PRO A 789 43.38 -17.79 15.63
N GLU A 790 42.07 -17.88 15.81
CA GLU A 790 41.30 -19.14 15.71
C GLU A 790 41.17 -19.62 14.26
N GLU A 791 40.81 -18.72 13.33
CA GLU A 791 40.82 -18.96 11.88
C GLU A 791 42.22 -19.38 11.40
N VAL A 792 43.27 -18.71 11.88
CA VAL A 792 44.67 -19.00 11.52
C VAL A 792 45.12 -20.38 12.02
N GLU A 793 44.64 -20.87 13.17
CA GLU A 793 44.91 -22.25 13.60
C GLU A 793 44.08 -23.26 12.79
N ARG A 794 42.77 -23.02 12.58
CA ARG A 794 41.91 -23.87 11.73
C ARG A 794 42.49 -24.02 10.31
N ALA A 795 43.00 -22.93 9.73
CA ALA A 795 43.63 -22.93 8.42
C ALA A 795 44.90 -23.80 8.35
N LYS A 796 45.69 -23.88 9.44
CA LYS A 796 46.84 -24.78 9.54
C LYS A 796 46.41 -26.24 9.65
N GLU A 797 45.42 -26.53 10.49
CA GLU A 797 44.88 -27.89 10.63
C GLU A 797 44.32 -28.41 9.31
N LEU A 798 43.59 -27.57 8.56
CA LEU A 798 43.11 -27.87 7.20
C LEU A 798 44.26 -28.09 6.21
N LEU A 799 45.31 -27.27 6.24
CA LEU A 799 46.51 -27.46 5.41
C LEU A 799 47.21 -28.80 5.68
N ASP A 800 47.34 -29.18 6.96
CA ASP A 800 47.94 -30.46 7.32
C ASP A 800 47.06 -31.62 6.81
N LYS A 801 45.74 -31.60 7.04
CA LYS A 801 44.79 -32.61 6.51
C LYS A 801 44.84 -32.72 4.98
N LEU A 802 44.83 -31.60 4.25
CA LEU A 802 44.92 -31.54 2.78
C LEU A 802 46.26 -32.07 2.25
N SER A 803 47.34 -32.00 3.04
CA SER A 803 48.66 -32.55 2.68
C SER A 803 48.75 -34.06 2.87
N GLU A 804 47.94 -34.63 3.77
CA GLU A 804 47.86 -36.08 4.00
C GLU A 804 46.86 -36.78 3.06
N TYR A 805 45.85 -36.05 2.56
CA TYR A 805 44.83 -36.55 1.63
C TYR A 805 45.42 -37.09 0.33
N LYS A 806 44.87 -38.23 -0.15
CA LYS A 806 45.27 -38.89 -1.40
C LYS A 806 44.03 -39.35 -2.16
N PRO A 807 43.70 -38.75 -3.32
CA PRO A 807 42.48 -39.08 -4.03
C PRO A 807 42.54 -40.51 -4.60
N LEU A 808 41.45 -41.27 -4.39
CA LEU A 808 41.31 -42.67 -4.79
C LEU A 808 41.52 -42.90 -6.30
N ALA A 809 41.12 -41.94 -7.14
CA ALA A 809 41.31 -42.01 -8.59
C ALA A 809 42.79 -42.16 -9.00
N LYS A 810 43.71 -41.51 -8.28
CA LYS A 810 45.17 -41.64 -8.52
C LYS A 810 45.73 -42.98 -8.04
N VAL A 811 44.96 -43.79 -7.31
CA VAL A 811 45.33 -45.16 -6.92
C VAL A 811 44.86 -46.15 -7.99
N GLU A 812 43.59 -46.07 -8.43
CA GLU A 812 43.07 -46.92 -9.50
C GLU A 812 43.79 -46.70 -10.83
N GLU A 813 44.10 -45.45 -11.20
CA GLU A 813 44.84 -45.16 -12.44
C GLU A 813 46.28 -45.75 -12.41
N VAL A 814 46.90 -45.82 -11.22
CA VAL A 814 48.20 -46.47 -11.02
C VAL A 814 48.08 -48.00 -11.03
N GLU A 815 46.97 -48.58 -10.56
CA GLU A 815 46.71 -50.02 -10.69
C GLU A 815 46.38 -50.42 -12.13
N GLU A 816 45.55 -49.68 -12.86
CA GLU A 816 45.29 -49.91 -14.29
C GLU A 816 46.55 -49.74 -15.15
N GLN A 817 47.42 -48.77 -14.84
CA GLN A 817 48.74 -48.65 -15.47
C GLN A 817 49.64 -49.87 -15.20
N ASN A 818 49.54 -50.48 -14.02
CA ASN A 818 50.24 -51.74 -13.70
C ASN A 818 49.61 -52.95 -14.43
N TYR A 819 48.28 -53.03 -14.56
CA TYR A 819 47.60 -54.10 -15.30
C TYR A 819 47.83 -54.03 -16.82
N ASN A 820 48.10 -52.85 -17.37
CA ASN A 820 48.47 -52.66 -18.77
C ASN A 820 49.93 -53.05 -19.10
N MET A 821 50.69 -53.60 -18.15
CA MET A 821 52.03 -54.15 -18.40
C MET A 821 52.03 -55.67 -18.57
N ILE A 822 52.21 -56.12 -19.81
CA ILE A 822 52.73 -57.47 -20.12
C ILE A 822 54.14 -57.29 -20.69
N ASP A 823 55.12 -57.98 -20.12
CA ASP A 823 56.53 -57.97 -20.52
C ASP A 823 57.18 -56.57 -20.68
N ASN A 824 56.82 -55.60 -19.83
CA ASN A 824 57.39 -54.24 -19.77
C ASN A 824 57.31 -53.44 -21.10
N VAL A 825 56.29 -53.64 -21.93
CA VAL A 825 56.07 -52.86 -23.16
C VAL A 825 54.64 -52.31 -23.22
N LEU A 826 54.51 -50.99 -23.37
CA LEU A 826 53.23 -50.29 -23.52
C LEU A 826 52.52 -50.65 -24.84
N ASN A 827 51.21 -50.86 -24.78
CA ASN A 827 50.34 -50.94 -25.95
C ASN A 827 49.89 -49.52 -26.37
N ASN A 828 49.82 -49.24 -27.67
CA ASN A 828 49.69 -47.87 -28.19
C ASN A 828 48.23 -47.35 -28.16
N GLY A 829 47.98 -46.29 -27.38
CA GLY A 829 46.70 -45.58 -27.29
C GLY A 829 46.80 -44.04 -27.38
N ALA A 830 47.89 -43.52 -27.93
CA ALA A 830 48.29 -42.10 -27.81
C ALA A 830 47.45 -41.06 -28.58
N GLU A 831 46.28 -41.40 -29.09
CA GLU A 831 45.45 -40.51 -29.94
C GLU A 831 44.23 -39.89 -29.22
N LYS A 832 43.88 -40.37 -28.02
CA LYS A 832 42.71 -39.86 -27.27
C LYS A 832 43.04 -38.60 -26.44
N ALA A 833 44.11 -38.64 -25.65
CA ALA A 833 44.50 -37.55 -24.74
C ALA A 833 44.80 -36.21 -25.44
N LYS A 834 45.18 -36.24 -26.72
CA LYS A 834 45.57 -35.02 -27.45
C LYS A 834 44.40 -34.18 -27.96
N LYS A 835 43.17 -34.69 -27.96
CA LYS A 835 41.97 -33.93 -28.35
C LYS A 835 41.31 -33.18 -27.20
N GLU A 836 41.72 -33.47 -25.96
CA GLU A 836 41.08 -32.97 -24.75
C GLU A 836 41.80 -31.71 -24.22
N ALA A 837 43.13 -31.67 -24.34
CA ALA A 837 43.94 -30.50 -24.03
C ALA A 837 43.56 -29.26 -24.87
N ASP A 838 43.38 -29.44 -26.19
CA ASP A 838 43.06 -28.36 -27.14
C ASP A 838 41.67 -27.69 -26.88
N ARG A 839 40.82 -28.28 -26.02
CA ARG A 839 39.49 -27.75 -25.68
C ARG A 839 39.48 -26.91 -24.39
N LYS A 840 40.46 -27.06 -23.49
CA LYS A 840 40.56 -26.29 -22.23
C LYS A 840 41.26 -24.93 -22.38
N GLU A 841 41.78 -24.56 -23.56
CA GLU A 841 42.56 -23.31 -23.75
C GLU A 841 41.73 -22.09 -24.22
N MET A 842 40.40 -22.22 -24.37
CA MET A 842 39.53 -21.15 -24.89
C MET A 842 38.66 -20.39 -23.86
N ASP A 843 38.58 -20.84 -22.60
CA ASP A 843 37.83 -20.14 -21.54
C ASP A 843 38.76 -19.68 -20.40
N LYS A 844 39.01 -18.36 -20.34
CA LYS A 844 39.65 -17.69 -19.20
C LYS A 844 38.99 -16.33 -18.94
N PRO A 845 38.40 -16.11 -17.75
CA PRO A 845 37.93 -14.78 -17.33
C PRO A 845 39.08 -13.75 -17.19
N ARG A 846 38.71 -12.47 -17.22
CA ARG A 846 39.65 -11.34 -17.03
C ARG A 846 40.16 -11.28 -15.58
N ALA A 847 41.38 -10.79 -15.41
CA ALA A 847 42.03 -10.64 -14.11
C ALA A 847 41.29 -9.64 -13.19
N ARG A 848 41.00 -10.08 -11.95
CA ARG A 848 40.62 -9.21 -10.83
C ARG A 848 41.87 -8.55 -10.21
N VAL A 849 41.68 -7.40 -9.55
CA VAL A 849 42.73 -6.64 -8.85
C VAL A 849 43.24 -7.42 -7.63
N SER A 850 44.53 -7.33 -7.30
CA SER A 850 45.14 -8.17 -6.27
C SER A 850 44.80 -7.73 -4.83
N LEU A 851 44.51 -8.68 -3.93
CA LEU A 851 44.25 -8.45 -2.50
C LEU A 851 45.31 -7.55 -1.83
N LYS A 852 46.56 -7.69 -2.27
CA LYS A 852 47.72 -6.88 -1.87
C LYS A 852 47.50 -5.35 -1.95
N GLU A 853 46.72 -4.86 -2.91
CA GLU A 853 46.42 -3.43 -3.02
C GLU A 853 45.33 -3.00 -2.04
N ARG A 854 44.29 -3.82 -1.83
CA ARG A 854 43.20 -3.58 -0.87
C ARG A 854 43.65 -3.69 0.60
N LEU A 855 44.54 -4.62 0.93
CA LEU A 855 45.09 -4.76 2.29
C LEU A 855 46.12 -3.68 2.65
N ALA A 856 46.74 -3.03 1.66
CA ALA A 856 47.59 -1.87 1.91
C ALA A 856 46.77 -0.65 2.34
N GLU A 857 45.56 -0.49 1.80
CA GLU A 857 44.59 0.55 2.14
C GLU A 857 44.06 0.37 3.57
N LYS A 858 43.59 -0.85 3.91
CA LYS A 858 43.15 -1.21 5.27
C LYS A 858 44.26 -0.99 6.33
N LYS A 859 45.53 -1.26 5.98
CA LYS A 859 46.71 -0.95 6.84
C LYS A 859 47.00 0.54 7.00
N ALA A 860 46.67 1.38 6.02
CA ALA A 860 46.87 2.82 6.11
C ALA A 860 45.84 3.47 7.04
N ILE A 861 44.58 3.04 6.95
CA ILE A 861 43.46 3.51 7.77
C ILE A 861 43.70 3.22 9.26
N ILE A 862 44.12 1.99 9.60
CA ILE A 862 44.41 1.59 10.99
C ILE A 862 45.64 2.32 11.59
N ALA A 863 46.51 2.92 10.77
CA ALA A 863 47.77 3.51 11.21
C ALA A 863 47.75 5.03 11.48
N GLY A 864 46.63 5.72 11.23
CA GLY A 864 46.36 7.10 11.66
C GLY A 864 47.50 8.11 11.41
N ASN A 865 47.84 8.40 10.15
CA ASN A 865 49.01 9.21 9.82
C ASN A 865 48.78 10.12 8.59
N ASP A 866 48.53 11.42 8.84
CA ASP A 866 48.07 12.46 7.89
C ASP A 866 49.05 12.88 6.77
N LYS A 867 49.89 11.97 6.26
CA LYS A 867 50.93 12.27 5.26
C LYS A 867 50.70 11.69 3.88
N ALA A 868 49.59 11.00 3.64
CA ALA A 868 49.25 10.47 2.32
C ALA A 868 48.89 11.57 1.31
N ALA A 869 48.29 12.68 1.76
CA ALA A 869 47.70 13.73 0.92
C ALA A 869 48.69 14.40 -0.07
N GLU A 870 49.95 14.63 0.30
CA GLU A 870 50.95 15.24 -0.59
C GLU A 870 51.41 14.30 -1.74
N THR A 871 51.10 13.00 -1.67
CA THR A 871 51.58 12.02 -2.66
C THR A 871 50.67 11.91 -3.89
N GLN A 872 49.36 12.12 -3.72
CA GLN A 872 48.39 12.03 -4.83
C GLN A 872 48.54 13.15 -5.86
N GLU A 873 48.94 14.36 -5.44
CA GLU A 873 49.03 15.52 -6.35
C GLU A 873 50.13 15.36 -7.41
N ASN A 874 51.23 14.65 -7.09
CA ASN A 874 52.30 14.35 -8.06
C ASN A 874 51.94 13.22 -9.04
N VAL A 875 51.08 12.28 -8.67
CA VAL A 875 50.65 11.19 -9.57
C VAL A 875 49.62 11.68 -10.58
N LYS A 876 48.62 12.46 -10.13
CA LYS A 876 47.61 13.08 -11.02
C LYS A 876 48.21 14.03 -12.06
N LYS A 877 49.42 14.55 -11.85
CA LYS A 877 50.13 15.42 -12.80
C LYS A 877 50.78 14.66 -13.96
N ASN A 878 51.34 13.47 -13.71
CA ASN A 878 52.01 12.65 -14.73
C ASN A 878 51.04 11.92 -15.68
N GLN A 879 49.75 11.84 -15.36
CA GLN A 879 48.71 11.26 -16.23
C GLN A 879 48.01 12.29 -17.13
N ARG A 880 48.45 13.57 -17.14
CA ARG A 880 47.95 14.61 -18.06
C ARG A 880 48.95 15.02 -19.16
N GLU A 881 50.10 14.33 -19.29
CA GLU A 881 51.12 14.57 -20.32
C GLU A 881 51.51 13.30 -21.14
N MET A 882 50.62 12.31 -21.25
CA MET A 882 50.74 11.19 -22.21
C MET A 882 49.43 10.97 -22.98
#